data_AF-A0A2V7P0K9-F1
#
_entry.id   AF-A0A2V7P0K9-F1
#
_cell.length_a   1.000
_cell.length_b   1.000
_cell.length_c   1.000
_cell.angle_alpha   90.00
_cell.angle_beta   90.00
_cell.angle_gamma   90.00
#
_symmetry.space_group_name_H-M   'P 1'
#
loop_
_entity.id
_entity.type
_entity.pdbx_description
1 polymer ?
#
loop_
_entity_poly.entity_id
_entity_poly.type
_entity_poly.pdbx_seq_one_letter_code
_entity_poly.pdbx_strand_id
1 'polypeptide(L)'
;ARYLVSFGADLLDTWVSPVGYQNGFARAHGFQAGRDASMAKFVFVGPRLSLTGMNADEWIASAPGTEGLLALAMASVIVRERLAPVPPDAARLASLLSRHAPAQVASAVGIEPSVIARLAREFAASRGGLAVAGGIAAHYPNGAEIVAAANILNYVAGTVGKTVKFGPNESLDGAGSFKQMADLVSDMEAGKLAVLLVHGANPAYSLPGAFSQAIAKVGFKASFSSYLDETAAGADLILPDLHPLEQWNDARPRAGVFALLQPVMQPVFPEARHTGDVLLRAAGRDQTFQDYLQGRWRELHRRHGGGKSFEQFWSEALQHGGIYGEAPVQPVRLASGVAQLTAAPSALAGGPAETVLTVFPSIGLYDGRGANKPWLQELPDPVSKITWHAWVEVHPATAARWGVANGDFLLLKSSYGAVKAPVWITPGVRPDVLAAATGQGHTAYGRYAKDRSGNAFELLSSTANGYGGRTFTVAVSVVKTGEHRRLATAEGDPRELGAHNVEVLPLGRARQLKSGEHAFEEHEAPAYTERALEDWAAAQRQKASLGNYAGEHPRWGLAIDLAKCTGCSACVTACYAENNIATVGEELVVRRRVMGWMRVERYYTGGERGEPVGAVVTPMLCQQCGNAPCEPVCPVFAAYHTADGLNGQVYNRCIGTRYCSNNCPYKVRYFNWYNFAEQGGEWESWPAPLDMLLNPDVTVREKGVMEKCTFCVQRIRGAQNRARLEDRNLRDGEIVPACAQACPSEAIVFGDLHDRRSRVSELAQDPRGYHVLAGLNTKPAITYLAKVVHDG
;
A
#
# COMPACT_ATOMS: atom_id res chain seq x y z
N ALA A 1 -13.12 15.65 4.29
CA ALA A 1 -12.92 15.91 5.72
C ALA A 1 -11.90 17.03 5.89
N ARG A 2 -11.87 17.72 7.04
CA ARG A 2 -10.86 18.72 7.42
C ARG A 2 -10.01 18.28 8.62
N TYR A 3 -10.48 17.28 9.34
CA TYR A 3 -9.77 16.61 10.41
C TYR A 3 -10.15 15.13 10.35
N LEU A 4 -9.18 14.24 10.28
CA LEU A 4 -9.36 12.79 10.25
C LEU A 4 -8.80 12.19 11.55
N VAL A 5 -9.59 11.33 12.20
CA VAL A 5 -9.10 10.47 13.28
C VAL A 5 -9.39 9.03 12.87
N SER A 6 -8.35 8.23 12.68
CA SER A 6 -8.48 6.80 12.46
C SER A 6 -8.24 6.07 13.77
N PHE A 7 -9.21 5.26 14.18
CA PHE A 7 -9.17 4.35 15.33
C PHE A 7 -8.89 2.94 14.80
N GLY A 8 -7.60 2.64 14.58
CA GLY A 8 -7.09 1.37 14.07
C GLY A 8 -7.55 0.96 12.68
N ALA A 9 -8.14 1.88 11.91
CA ALA A 9 -8.51 1.65 10.52
C ALA A 9 -7.32 1.96 9.60
N ASP A 10 -6.78 0.92 8.96
CA ASP A 10 -5.63 1.03 8.07
C ASP A 10 -6.05 1.41 6.63
N LEU A 11 -6.59 2.64 6.51
CA LEU A 11 -7.18 3.24 5.31
C LEU A 11 -6.26 3.22 4.08
N LEU A 12 -4.95 3.33 4.29
CA LEU A 12 -3.95 3.38 3.22
C LEU A 12 -3.27 2.02 3.00
N ASP A 13 -3.52 1.04 3.87
CA ASP A 13 -2.97 -0.31 3.78
C ASP A 13 -3.95 -1.25 3.05
N THR A 14 -4.72 -2.04 3.82
CA THR A 14 -5.50 -3.18 3.32
C THR A 14 -6.99 -3.06 3.64
N TRP A 15 -7.42 -1.94 4.23
CA TRP A 15 -8.79 -1.77 4.67
C TRP A 15 -9.73 -1.38 3.53
N VAL A 16 -10.64 -2.30 3.19
CA VAL A 16 -11.82 -2.13 2.31
C VAL A 16 -11.51 -1.70 0.87
N SER A 17 -11.10 -0.45 0.64
CA SER A 17 -10.86 0.12 -0.70
C SER A 17 -9.62 1.04 -0.68
N PRO A 18 -8.41 0.49 -0.56
CA PRO A 18 -7.21 1.28 -0.32
C PRO A 18 -6.91 2.27 -1.45
N VAL A 19 -7.18 1.93 -2.72
CA VAL A 19 -7.01 2.86 -3.86
C VAL A 19 -8.00 4.03 -3.78
N GLY A 20 -9.27 3.75 -3.47
CA GLY A 20 -10.30 4.79 -3.33
C GLY A 20 -10.03 5.71 -2.14
N TYR A 21 -9.57 5.13 -1.02
CA TYR A 21 -9.23 5.88 0.18
C TYR A 21 -7.93 6.67 0.05
N GLN A 22 -6.90 6.14 -0.61
CA GLN A 22 -5.68 6.91 -0.91
C GLN A 22 -5.98 8.13 -1.80
N ASN A 23 -6.87 7.99 -2.80
CA ASN A 23 -7.36 9.12 -3.59
C ASN A 23 -8.08 10.18 -2.74
N GLY A 24 -9.02 9.74 -1.89
CA GLY A 24 -9.73 10.63 -0.98
C GLY A 24 -8.81 11.31 0.04
N PHE A 25 -7.84 10.56 0.56
CA PHE A 25 -6.81 11.01 1.49
C PHE A 25 -5.92 12.07 0.85
N ALA A 26 -5.33 11.80 -0.32
CA ALA A 26 -4.47 12.76 -1.02
C ALA A 26 -5.19 14.08 -1.37
N ARG A 27 -6.50 14.02 -1.68
CA ARG A 27 -7.32 15.23 -1.94
C ARG A 27 -7.64 16.04 -0.68
N ALA A 28 -7.62 15.42 0.49
CA ALA A 28 -7.93 16.05 1.78
C ALA A 28 -6.68 16.48 2.53
N HIS A 29 -5.70 15.60 2.62
CA HIS A 29 -4.46 15.75 3.38
C HIS A 29 -3.27 16.19 2.50
N GLY A 30 -3.35 16.15 1.16
CA GLY A 30 -2.32 16.76 0.32
C GLY A 30 -2.31 18.29 0.45
N PHE A 31 -1.12 18.89 0.29
CA PHE A 31 -0.97 20.35 0.28
C PHE A 31 -1.26 20.94 -1.11
N GLN A 32 -2.06 22.01 -1.12
CA GLN A 32 -2.34 22.84 -2.29
C GLN A 32 -2.41 24.31 -1.84
N ALA A 33 -1.49 25.13 -2.36
CA ALA A 33 -1.46 26.56 -2.07
C ALA A 33 -2.79 27.24 -2.44
N GLY A 34 -3.21 28.21 -1.63
CA GLY A 34 -4.45 28.99 -1.85
C GLY A 34 -5.76 28.25 -1.59
N ARG A 35 -5.73 26.96 -1.17
CA ARG A 35 -6.93 26.21 -0.80
C ARG A 35 -7.04 26.10 0.72
N ASP A 36 -7.94 26.87 1.34
CA ASP A 36 -8.09 26.94 2.81
C ASP A 36 -8.30 25.58 3.50
N ALA A 37 -8.97 24.64 2.83
CA ALA A 37 -9.25 23.29 3.36
C ALA A 37 -8.19 22.24 2.98
N SER A 38 -7.07 22.66 2.39
CA SER A 38 -5.89 21.82 2.12
C SER A 38 -5.16 21.46 3.42
N MET A 39 -4.50 20.29 3.45
CA MET A 39 -3.88 19.71 4.65
C MET A 39 -4.89 19.52 5.78
N ALA A 40 -5.83 18.59 5.58
CA ALA A 40 -6.66 18.10 6.67
C ALA A 40 -5.78 17.39 7.71
N LYS A 41 -5.82 17.84 8.98
CA LYS A 41 -5.04 17.19 10.04
C LYS A 41 -5.46 15.72 10.17
N PHE A 42 -4.49 14.83 10.24
CA PHE A 42 -4.72 13.40 10.37
C PHE A 42 -4.06 12.85 11.64
N VAL A 43 -4.88 12.25 12.50
CA VAL A 43 -4.43 11.52 13.69
C VAL A 43 -4.73 10.04 13.52
N PHE A 44 -3.72 9.21 13.71
CA PHE A 44 -3.86 7.76 13.72
C PHE A 44 -3.74 7.23 15.15
N VAL A 45 -4.71 6.43 15.58
CA VAL A 45 -4.79 5.82 16.91
C VAL A 45 -4.66 4.31 16.74
N GLY A 46 -3.64 3.72 17.36
CA GLY A 46 -3.44 2.28 17.37
C GLY A 46 -2.09 1.88 17.96
N PRO A 47 -1.89 0.61 18.36
CA PRO A 47 -0.69 0.18 19.08
C PRO A 47 0.56 0.04 18.21
N ARG A 48 0.41 0.08 16.88
CA ARG A 48 1.46 -0.08 15.87
C ARG A 48 1.36 1.03 14.83
N LEU A 49 2.50 1.59 14.43
CA LEU A 49 2.65 2.54 13.34
C LEU A 49 2.60 1.80 11.99
N SER A 50 1.40 1.67 11.41
CA SER A 50 1.18 1.10 10.06
C SER A 50 1.57 2.09 8.95
N LEU A 51 1.41 1.72 7.66
CA LEU A 51 1.59 2.70 6.56
C LEU A 51 0.62 3.87 6.72
N THR A 52 -0.61 3.56 7.15
CA THR A 52 -1.60 4.57 7.50
C THR A 52 -1.09 5.49 8.61
N GLY A 53 -0.57 4.92 9.70
CA GLY A 53 0.01 5.69 10.81
C GLY A 53 1.22 6.54 10.42
N MET A 54 2.11 6.02 9.56
CA MET A 54 3.27 6.77 9.05
C MET A 54 2.89 8.02 8.24
N ASN A 55 1.66 8.06 7.71
CA ASN A 55 1.13 9.19 6.96
C ASN A 55 0.28 10.13 7.82
N ALA A 56 0.11 9.85 9.12
CA ALA A 56 -0.54 10.74 10.06
C ALA A 56 0.40 11.87 10.49
N ASP A 57 -0.20 13.02 10.81
CA ASP A 57 0.52 14.11 11.47
C ASP A 57 0.85 13.74 12.92
N GLU A 58 0.01 12.91 13.54
CA GLU A 58 0.18 12.46 14.91
C GLU A 58 -0.21 10.98 15.04
N TRP A 59 0.73 10.17 15.54
CA TRP A 59 0.46 8.79 15.96
C TRP A 59 0.22 8.72 17.46
N ILE A 60 -0.99 8.30 17.84
CA ILE A 60 -1.39 8.03 19.22
C ILE A 60 -1.29 6.53 19.46
N ALA A 61 -0.23 6.12 20.15
CA ALA A 61 0.01 4.73 20.49
C ALA A 61 -0.91 4.27 21.63
N SER A 62 -2.17 3.91 21.33
CA SER A 62 -3.14 3.41 22.31
C SER A 62 -2.89 1.96 22.71
N ALA A 63 -3.31 1.59 23.92
CA ALA A 63 -3.35 0.19 24.32
C ALA A 63 -4.33 -0.59 23.39
N PRO A 64 -3.98 -1.81 22.94
CA PRO A 64 -4.83 -2.58 22.03
C PRO A 64 -6.25 -2.79 22.58
N GLY A 65 -7.27 -2.54 21.76
CA GLY A 65 -8.69 -2.73 22.14
C GLY A 65 -9.28 -1.60 22.98
N THR A 66 -8.58 -0.47 23.14
CA THR A 66 -9.03 0.69 23.91
C THR A 66 -9.38 1.91 23.05
N GLU A 67 -9.24 1.80 21.73
CA GLU A 67 -9.49 2.87 20.77
C GLU A 67 -10.91 3.44 20.89
N GLY A 68 -11.90 2.58 21.17
CA GLY A 68 -13.28 2.98 21.40
C GLY A 68 -13.47 3.82 22.67
N LEU A 69 -12.68 3.58 23.72
CA LEU A 69 -12.69 4.39 24.94
C LEU A 69 -12.21 5.82 24.65
N LEU A 70 -11.16 5.95 23.82
CA LEU A 70 -10.67 7.24 23.38
C LEU A 70 -11.74 7.99 22.57
N ALA A 71 -12.41 7.32 21.63
CA ALA A 71 -13.49 7.91 20.84
C ALA A 71 -14.66 8.39 21.72
N LEU A 72 -15.10 7.59 22.70
CA LEU A 72 -16.14 7.99 23.65
C LEU A 72 -15.71 9.12 24.57
N ALA A 73 -14.43 9.16 24.98
CA ALA A 73 -13.92 10.25 25.79
C ALA A 73 -13.83 11.57 25.04
N MET A 74 -13.46 11.52 23.76
CA MET A 74 -13.55 12.68 22.88
C MET A 74 -15.01 13.14 22.72
N ALA A 75 -15.94 12.21 22.51
CA ALA A 75 -17.36 12.52 22.44
C ALA A 75 -17.89 13.15 23.74
N SER A 76 -17.42 12.67 24.89
CA SER A 76 -17.74 13.22 26.22
C SER A 76 -17.29 14.68 26.36
N VAL A 77 -16.07 15.01 25.92
CA VAL A 77 -15.56 16.39 25.92
C VAL A 77 -16.40 17.28 25.02
N ILE A 78 -16.70 16.85 23.79
CA ILE A 78 -17.50 17.62 22.83
C ILE A 78 -18.88 17.98 23.39
N VAL A 79 -19.57 17.02 24.01
CA VAL A 79 -20.90 17.23 24.60
C VAL A 79 -20.81 18.11 25.85
N ARG A 80 -19.87 17.84 26.76
CA ARG A 80 -19.73 18.57 28.03
C ARG A 80 -19.35 20.03 27.81
N GLU A 81 -18.43 20.30 26.89
CA GLU A 81 -17.95 21.65 26.56
C GLU A 81 -18.82 22.33 25.48
N ARG A 82 -19.87 21.66 24.98
CA ARG A 82 -20.79 22.17 23.95
C ARG A 82 -20.06 22.65 22.68
N LEU A 83 -19.08 21.87 22.23
CA LEU A 83 -18.22 22.21 21.09
C LEU A 83 -18.88 21.98 19.72
N ALA A 84 -20.01 21.27 19.71
CA ALA A 84 -20.82 21.00 18.52
C ALA A 84 -22.33 21.16 18.86
N PRO A 85 -23.21 21.32 17.86
CA PRO A 85 -24.64 21.35 18.08
C PRO A 85 -25.11 20.11 18.85
N VAL A 86 -25.87 20.34 19.93
CA VAL A 86 -26.35 19.26 20.79
C VAL A 86 -27.30 18.35 19.98
N PRO A 87 -27.00 17.04 19.84
CA PRO A 87 -27.86 16.15 19.08
C PRO A 87 -29.21 15.97 19.81
N PRO A 88 -30.32 15.73 19.07
CA PRO A 88 -31.65 15.55 19.67
C PRO A 88 -31.69 14.44 20.73
N ASP A 89 -30.88 13.39 20.57
CA ASP A 89 -30.81 12.25 21.48
C ASP A 89 -29.70 12.37 22.55
N ALA A 90 -29.13 13.55 22.77
CA ALA A 90 -28.01 13.74 23.71
C ALA A 90 -28.29 13.20 25.12
N ALA A 91 -29.54 13.30 25.60
CA ALA A 91 -29.95 12.76 26.90
C ALA A 91 -29.72 11.24 27.02
N ARG A 92 -29.87 10.49 25.91
CA ARG A 92 -29.64 9.04 25.88
C ARG A 92 -28.16 8.67 25.94
N LEU A 93 -27.28 9.60 25.53
CA LEU A 93 -25.83 9.43 25.56
C LEU A 93 -25.22 9.88 26.90
N ALA A 94 -25.91 10.70 27.69
CA ALA A 94 -25.36 11.33 28.88
C ALA A 94 -24.71 10.34 29.85
N SER A 95 -25.40 9.25 30.19
CA SER A 95 -24.89 8.23 31.11
C SER A 95 -23.70 7.44 30.54
N LEU A 96 -23.66 7.22 29.22
CA LEU A 96 -22.53 6.57 28.56
C LEU A 96 -21.31 7.49 28.58
N LEU A 97 -21.47 8.74 28.13
CA LEU A 97 -20.38 9.70 28.00
C LEU A 97 -19.81 10.14 29.36
N SER A 98 -20.64 10.23 30.40
CA SER A 98 -20.17 10.59 31.75
C SER A 98 -19.28 9.52 32.39
N ARG A 99 -19.40 8.26 31.97
CA ARG A 99 -18.55 7.14 32.42
C ARG A 99 -17.21 7.06 31.67
N HIS A 100 -17.08 7.82 30.58
CA HIS A 100 -15.90 7.84 29.72
C HIS A 100 -15.23 9.22 29.72
N ALA A 101 -15.31 9.98 30.82
CA ALA A 101 -14.58 11.24 30.89
C ALA A 101 -13.06 11.00 30.75
N PRO A 102 -12.27 11.92 30.17
CA PRO A 102 -10.83 11.71 29.93
C PRO A 102 -10.06 11.16 31.12
N ALA A 103 -10.30 11.67 32.34
CA ALA A 103 -9.63 11.22 33.56
C ALA A 103 -9.96 9.76 33.95
N GLN A 104 -11.12 9.23 33.54
CA GLN A 104 -11.55 7.86 33.86
C GLN A 104 -10.94 6.82 32.92
N VAL A 105 -10.64 7.19 31.67
CA VAL A 105 -10.15 6.25 30.65
C VAL A 105 -8.65 6.39 30.37
N ALA A 106 -8.02 7.51 30.73
CA ALA A 106 -6.63 7.82 30.39
C ALA A 106 -5.64 6.69 30.73
N SER A 107 -5.74 6.13 31.93
CA SER A 107 -4.87 5.03 32.37
C SER A 107 -5.08 3.75 31.55
N ALA A 108 -6.32 3.44 31.15
CA ALA A 108 -6.63 2.25 30.35
C ALA A 108 -6.13 2.39 28.91
N VAL A 109 -6.32 3.58 28.31
CA VAL A 109 -5.85 3.87 26.94
C VAL A 109 -4.32 4.05 26.91
N GLY A 110 -3.73 4.48 28.03
CA GLY A 110 -2.32 4.86 28.13
C GLY A 110 -2.03 6.24 27.54
N ILE A 111 -2.99 7.16 27.57
CA ILE A 111 -2.91 8.50 26.98
C ILE A 111 -3.38 9.55 27.99
N GLU A 112 -2.62 10.63 28.12
CA GLU A 112 -2.90 11.69 29.09
C GLU A 112 -4.27 12.36 28.86
N PRO A 113 -5.04 12.70 29.92
CA PRO A 113 -6.36 13.33 29.79
C PRO A 113 -6.34 14.64 29.00
N SER A 114 -5.24 15.39 29.07
CA SER A 114 -5.03 16.66 28.35
C SER A 114 -4.94 16.45 26.84
N VAL A 115 -4.28 15.37 26.39
CA VAL A 115 -4.19 14.98 24.98
C VAL A 115 -5.56 14.59 24.45
N ILE A 116 -6.33 13.80 25.20
CA ILE A 116 -7.71 13.42 24.83
C ILE A 116 -8.59 14.67 24.64
N ALA A 117 -8.52 15.60 25.60
CA ALA A 117 -9.29 16.84 25.53
C ALA A 117 -8.86 17.73 24.36
N ARG A 118 -7.56 17.82 24.07
CA ARG A 118 -7.02 18.54 22.90
C ARG A 118 -7.57 17.95 21.61
N LEU A 119 -7.42 16.63 21.40
CA LEU A 119 -7.91 15.94 20.19
C LEU A 119 -9.41 16.18 19.98
N ALA A 120 -10.21 16.12 21.04
CA ALA A 120 -11.65 16.38 20.97
C ALA A 120 -11.99 17.82 20.53
N ARG A 121 -11.26 18.81 21.09
CA ARG A 121 -11.43 20.22 20.75
C ARG A 121 -11.03 20.51 19.31
N GLU A 122 -9.88 20.02 18.88
CA GLU A 122 -9.41 20.20 17.50
C GLU A 122 -10.38 19.53 16.50
N PHE A 123 -10.82 18.30 16.80
CA PHE A 123 -11.78 17.57 15.97
C PHE A 123 -13.08 18.33 15.77
N ALA A 124 -13.69 18.84 16.86
CA ALA A 124 -14.92 19.62 16.80
C ALA A 124 -14.72 20.99 16.12
N ALA A 125 -13.63 21.69 16.42
CA ALA A 125 -13.31 23.00 15.85
C ALA A 125 -13.15 22.96 14.32
N SER A 126 -12.75 21.81 13.76
CA SER A 126 -12.59 21.63 12.31
C SER A 126 -13.89 21.81 11.50
N ARG A 127 -15.06 21.62 12.13
CA ARG A 127 -16.41 21.60 11.50
C ARG A 127 -16.54 20.64 10.29
N GLY A 128 -15.59 19.73 10.14
CA GLY A 128 -15.48 18.79 9.03
C GLY A 128 -14.78 17.49 9.45
N GLY A 129 -14.92 17.13 10.73
CA GLY A 129 -14.32 15.94 11.32
C GLY A 129 -14.82 14.64 10.69
N LEU A 130 -13.92 13.68 10.57
CA LEU A 130 -14.20 12.32 10.14
C LEU A 130 -13.49 11.38 11.11
N ALA A 131 -14.26 10.71 11.97
CA ALA A 131 -13.77 9.61 12.77
C ALA A 131 -14.02 8.30 12.01
N VAL A 132 -13.01 7.45 11.89
CA VAL A 132 -13.12 6.15 11.22
C VAL A 132 -12.60 5.07 12.14
N ALA A 133 -13.33 3.97 12.24
CA ALA A 133 -12.89 2.76 12.93
C ALA A 133 -13.11 1.56 12.01
N GLY A 134 -12.24 0.57 12.11
CA GLY A 134 -12.13 -0.52 11.15
C GLY A 134 -10.79 -1.23 11.30
N GLY A 135 -10.33 -1.89 10.22
CA GLY A 135 -9.02 -2.54 10.19
C GLY A 135 -8.75 -3.43 11.41
N ILE A 136 -7.57 -3.30 11.99
CA ILE A 136 -7.16 -4.03 13.19
C ILE A 136 -8.09 -3.75 14.38
N ALA A 137 -8.60 -2.53 14.52
CA ALA A 137 -9.51 -2.21 15.62
C ALA A 137 -10.82 -3.01 15.56
N ALA A 138 -11.30 -3.33 14.36
CA ALA A 138 -12.46 -4.19 14.15
C ALA A 138 -12.14 -5.69 14.32
N HIS A 139 -10.89 -6.05 14.64
CA HIS A 139 -10.46 -7.42 14.91
C HIS A 139 -10.10 -7.65 16.39
N TYR A 140 -10.37 -6.69 17.27
CA TYR A 140 -10.38 -6.95 18.72
C TYR A 140 -11.66 -7.69 19.15
N PRO A 141 -11.66 -8.37 20.32
CA PRO A 141 -12.87 -8.99 20.86
C PRO A 141 -14.05 -8.02 21.04
N ASN A 142 -13.77 -6.73 21.23
CA ASN A 142 -14.72 -5.62 21.37
C ASN A 142 -14.75 -4.68 20.12
N GLY A 143 -14.39 -5.20 18.94
CA GLY A 143 -14.25 -4.40 17.72
C GLY A 143 -15.56 -3.72 17.27
N ALA A 144 -16.71 -4.38 17.44
CA ALA A 144 -18.01 -3.79 17.12
C ALA A 144 -18.31 -2.56 17.99
N GLU A 145 -17.94 -2.61 19.27
CA GLU A 145 -18.07 -1.50 20.22
C GLU A 145 -17.16 -0.33 19.86
N ILE A 146 -15.94 -0.60 19.36
CA ILE A 146 -15.03 0.44 18.87
C ILE A 146 -15.62 1.14 17.63
N VAL A 147 -16.16 0.38 16.68
CA VAL A 147 -16.83 0.95 15.50
C VAL A 147 -18.05 1.78 15.90
N ALA A 148 -18.86 1.28 16.85
CA ALA A 148 -19.99 2.02 17.40
C ALA A 148 -19.54 3.33 18.07
N ALA A 149 -18.45 3.31 18.86
CA ALA A 149 -17.89 4.48 19.52
C ALA A 149 -17.42 5.56 18.54
N ALA A 150 -16.73 5.19 17.45
CA ALA A 150 -16.33 6.14 16.40
C ALA A 150 -17.56 6.74 15.68
N ASN A 151 -18.60 5.93 15.44
CA ASN A 151 -19.86 6.43 14.90
C ASN A 151 -20.59 7.38 15.86
N ILE A 152 -20.55 7.12 17.16
CA ILE A 152 -21.07 8.05 18.19
C ILE A 152 -20.28 9.36 18.16
N LEU A 153 -18.95 9.32 18.04
CA LEU A 153 -18.12 10.52 17.92
C LEU A 153 -18.52 11.36 16.70
N ASN A 154 -18.72 10.74 15.53
CA ASN A 154 -19.22 11.42 14.34
C ASN A 154 -20.63 12.02 14.55
N TYR A 155 -21.51 11.29 15.23
CA TYR A 155 -22.87 11.74 15.54
C TYR A 155 -22.86 12.97 16.44
N VAL A 156 -22.13 12.96 17.56
CA VAL A 156 -22.07 14.10 18.50
C VAL A 156 -21.32 15.30 17.92
N ALA A 157 -20.40 15.08 16.98
CA ALA A 157 -19.73 16.15 16.25
C ALA A 157 -20.62 16.75 15.13
N GLY A 158 -21.81 16.18 14.87
CA GLY A 158 -22.75 16.67 13.87
C GLY A 158 -22.28 16.48 12.42
N THR A 159 -21.46 15.44 12.17
CA THR A 159 -20.83 15.18 10.86
C THR A 159 -21.57 14.11 10.04
N VAL A 160 -22.48 13.35 10.66
CA VAL A 160 -23.36 12.37 10.00
C VAL A 160 -24.30 13.07 9.00
N GLY A 161 -24.39 12.51 7.80
CA GLY A 161 -25.14 13.08 6.66
C GLY A 161 -24.39 14.19 5.91
N LYS A 162 -23.26 14.67 6.44
CA LYS A 162 -22.40 15.70 5.82
C LYS A 162 -21.08 15.09 5.34
N THR A 163 -20.17 14.86 6.28
CA THR A 163 -18.85 14.26 6.04
C THR A 163 -18.94 12.74 6.02
N VAL A 164 -19.76 12.16 6.92
CA VAL A 164 -20.00 10.71 6.99
C VAL A 164 -21.32 10.40 6.30
N LYS A 165 -21.27 9.58 5.25
CA LYS A 165 -22.42 9.21 4.43
C LYS A 165 -22.62 7.70 4.50
N PHE A 166 -23.81 7.28 4.90
CA PHE A 166 -24.26 5.89 4.85
C PHE A 166 -25.00 5.63 3.55
N GLY A 167 -25.03 4.39 3.04
CA GLY A 167 -25.76 4.04 1.81
C GLY A 167 -24.89 3.60 0.63
N PRO A 168 -23.81 4.30 0.24
CA PRO A 168 -22.92 3.85 -0.84
C PRO A 168 -21.97 2.76 -0.33
N ASN A 169 -22.54 1.69 0.21
CA ASN A 169 -21.80 0.62 0.87
C ASN A 169 -20.99 -0.18 -0.16
N GLU A 170 -19.82 -0.64 0.28
CA GLU A 170 -18.99 -1.58 -0.44
C GLU A 170 -19.65 -2.97 -0.39
N SER A 171 -19.43 -3.82 -1.39
CA SER A 171 -20.11 -5.13 -1.48
C SER A 171 -19.69 -6.16 -0.44
N LEU A 172 -18.77 -5.79 0.45
CA LEU A 172 -18.35 -6.62 1.57
C LEU A 172 -19.52 -6.95 2.52
N ASP A 173 -20.59 -6.14 2.53
CA ASP A 173 -21.82 -6.44 3.28
C ASP A 173 -22.48 -7.78 2.87
N GLY A 174 -22.21 -8.25 1.64
CA GLY A 174 -22.70 -9.54 1.14
C GLY A 174 -21.79 -10.73 1.45
N ALA A 175 -20.62 -10.52 2.07
CA ALA A 175 -19.68 -11.57 2.41
C ALA A 175 -20.13 -12.38 3.65
N GLY A 176 -19.73 -13.65 3.71
CA GLY A 176 -19.96 -14.48 4.89
C GLY A 176 -19.15 -14.00 6.10
N SER A 177 -19.71 -14.14 7.30
CA SER A 177 -19.03 -13.84 8.57
C SER A 177 -18.04 -14.94 8.96
N PHE A 178 -17.10 -14.60 9.84
CA PHE A 178 -16.20 -15.62 10.40
C PHE A 178 -16.94 -16.65 11.26
N LYS A 179 -18.07 -16.26 11.89
CA LYS A 179 -18.97 -17.23 12.53
C LYS A 179 -19.45 -18.30 11.56
N GLN A 180 -19.87 -17.92 10.35
CA GLN A 180 -20.32 -18.89 9.35
C GLN A 180 -19.17 -19.83 8.92
N MET A 181 -17.93 -19.33 8.88
CA MET A 181 -16.74 -20.17 8.65
C MET A 181 -16.49 -21.13 9.82
N ALA A 182 -16.62 -20.67 11.07
CA ALA A 182 -16.49 -21.53 12.24
C ALA A 182 -17.59 -22.60 12.31
N ASP A 183 -18.84 -22.22 12.01
CA ASP A 183 -19.98 -23.15 11.92
C ASP A 183 -19.73 -24.21 10.82
N LEU A 184 -19.20 -23.80 9.66
CA LEU A 184 -18.79 -24.72 8.59
C LEU A 184 -17.74 -25.73 9.08
N VAL A 185 -16.72 -25.27 9.82
CA VAL A 185 -15.70 -26.17 10.40
C VAL A 185 -16.33 -27.16 11.36
N SER A 186 -17.20 -26.72 12.27
CA SER A 186 -17.90 -27.62 13.19
C SER A 186 -18.82 -28.62 12.48
N ASP A 187 -19.49 -28.22 11.39
CA ASP A 187 -20.32 -29.13 10.60
C ASP A 187 -19.48 -30.16 9.82
N MET A 188 -18.28 -29.79 9.37
CA MET A 188 -17.30 -30.72 8.79
C MET A 188 -16.85 -31.74 9.85
N GLU A 189 -16.43 -31.28 11.03
CA GLU A 189 -16.00 -32.15 12.13
C GLU A 189 -17.08 -33.14 12.57
N ALA A 190 -18.34 -32.69 12.58
CA ALA A 190 -19.51 -33.51 12.88
C ALA A 190 -19.91 -34.46 11.75
N GLY A 191 -19.21 -34.45 10.60
CA GLY A 191 -19.50 -35.32 9.45
C GLY A 191 -20.82 -35.01 8.75
N LYS A 192 -21.34 -33.78 8.86
CA LYS A 192 -22.64 -33.39 8.27
C LYS A 192 -22.56 -33.03 6.78
N LEU A 193 -21.36 -32.81 6.27
CA LEU A 193 -21.14 -32.33 4.90
C LEU A 193 -20.80 -33.48 3.95
N ALA A 194 -21.74 -33.77 3.04
CA ALA A 194 -21.54 -34.74 1.98
C ALA A 194 -20.62 -34.20 0.87
N VAL A 195 -20.75 -32.92 0.52
CA VAL A 195 -19.98 -32.28 -0.55
C VAL A 195 -19.50 -30.90 -0.11
N LEU A 196 -18.22 -30.59 -0.36
CA LEU A 196 -17.64 -29.25 -0.20
C LEU A 196 -17.07 -28.76 -1.54
N LEU A 197 -17.48 -27.57 -1.97
CA LEU A 197 -16.92 -26.89 -3.14
C LEU A 197 -16.18 -25.64 -2.66
N VAL A 198 -14.89 -25.52 -2.96
CA VAL A 198 -14.07 -24.35 -2.60
C VAL A 198 -13.65 -23.64 -3.88
N HIS A 199 -13.94 -22.34 -4.00
CA HIS A 199 -13.57 -21.54 -5.18
C HIS A 199 -12.65 -20.38 -4.79
N GLY A 200 -11.43 -20.36 -5.34
CA GLY A 200 -10.49 -19.24 -5.20
C GLY A 200 -10.09 -18.88 -3.76
N ALA A 201 -10.25 -19.81 -2.81
CA ALA A 201 -10.04 -19.57 -1.38
C ALA A 201 -9.12 -20.64 -0.78
N ASN A 202 -8.33 -20.22 0.22
CA ASN A 202 -7.39 -21.10 0.92
C ASN A 202 -7.62 -21.12 2.45
N PRO A 203 -8.78 -21.62 2.92
CA PRO A 203 -9.08 -21.73 4.35
C PRO A 203 -8.11 -22.66 5.12
N ALA A 204 -7.51 -23.67 4.49
CA ALA A 204 -6.52 -24.53 5.14
C ALA A 204 -5.25 -23.76 5.56
N TYR A 205 -4.87 -22.72 4.82
CA TYR A 205 -3.78 -21.81 5.21
C TYR A 205 -4.21 -20.78 6.28
N SER A 206 -5.38 -20.17 6.11
CA SER A 206 -5.83 -19.09 7.00
C SER A 206 -6.36 -19.58 8.35
N LEU A 207 -6.83 -20.83 8.43
CA LEU A 207 -7.25 -21.54 9.65
C LEU A 207 -6.45 -22.83 9.80
N PRO A 208 -5.12 -22.72 10.00
CA PRO A 208 -4.26 -23.87 10.07
C PRO A 208 -4.67 -24.78 11.23
N GLY A 209 -4.56 -26.09 11.03
CA GLY A 209 -5.01 -27.09 11.99
C GLY A 209 -6.52 -27.32 11.94
N ALA A 210 -7.33 -26.34 12.38
CA ALA A 210 -8.79 -26.51 12.51
C ALA A 210 -9.46 -26.89 11.18
N PHE A 211 -9.27 -26.09 10.13
CA PHE A 211 -9.85 -26.40 8.83
C PHE A 211 -9.20 -27.63 8.19
N SER A 212 -7.87 -27.73 8.27
CA SER A 212 -7.10 -28.83 7.65
C SER A 212 -7.42 -30.20 8.24
N GLN A 213 -7.81 -30.29 9.52
CA GLN A 213 -8.28 -31.53 10.13
C GLN A 213 -9.74 -31.80 9.79
N ALA A 214 -10.59 -30.78 9.82
CA ALA A 214 -12.02 -30.90 9.57
C ALA A 214 -12.33 -31.31 8.12
N ILE A 215 -11.60 -30.80 7.13
CA ILE A 215 -11.80 -31.15 5.71
C ILE A 215 -11.58 -32.65 5.40
N ALA A 216 -10.89 -33.39 6.28
CA ALA A 216 -10.74 -34.84 6.14
C ALA A 216 -12.03 -35.63 6.47
N LYS A 217 -13.02 -34.99 7.10
CA LYS A 217 -14.31 -35.60 7.48
C LYS A 217 -15.42 -35.40 6.45
N VAL A 218 -15.18 -34.56 5.44
CA VAL A 218 -16.14 -34.32 4.35
C VAL A 218 -16.17 -35.51 3.40
N GLY A 219 -17.36 -35.89 2.92
CA GLY A 219 -17.54 -37.03 2.02
C GLY A 219 -16.83 -36.87 0.67
N PHE A 220 -17.06 -35.75 -0.01
CA PHE A 220 -16.42 -35.40 -1.28
C PHE A 220 -16.08 -33.91 -1.34
N LYS A 221 -14.89 -33.57 -1.83
CA LYS A 221 -14.38 -32.18 -1.82
C LYS A 221 -13.73 -31.82 -3.15
N ALA A 222 -14.23 -30.76 -3.75
CA ALA A 222 -13.70 -30.21 -4.99
C ALA A 222 -13.15 -28.79 -4.78
N SER A 223 -11.95 -28.55 -5.28
CA SER A 223 -11.31 -27.22 -5.27
C SER A 223 -11.23 -26.66 -6.69
N PHE A 224 -11.70 -25.42 -6.85
CA PHE A 224 -11.55 -24.60 -8.03
C PHE A 224 -10.49 -23.54 -7.76
N SER A 225 -9.25 -23.77 -8.21
CA SER A 225 -8.12 -22.89 -7.93
C SER A 225 -7.16 -22.87 -9.10
N SER A 226 -6.58 -21.70 -9.38
CA SER A 226 -5.47 -21.59 -10.34
C SER A 226 -4.12 -22.04 -9.74
N TYR A 227 -4.09 -22.44 -8.47
CA TYR A 227 -2.88 -22.84 -7.76
C TYR A 227 -3.10 -24.13 -6.96
N LEU A 228 -2.05 -24.92 -6.81
CA LEU A 228 -2.01 -26.01 -5.83
C LEU A 228 -1.67 -25.45 -4.44
N ASP A 229 -2.65 -24.79 -3.83
CA ASP A 229 -2.61 -24.30 -2.45
C ASP A 229 -2.93 -25.41 -1.42
N GLU A 230 -2.85 -25.09 -0.12
CA GLU A 230 -3.06 -26.04 0.97
C GLU A 230 -4.47 -26.63 0.96
N THR A 231 -5.47 -25.86 0.54
CA THR A 231 -6.86 -26.33 0.48
C THR A 231 -7.07 -27.23 -0.74
N ALA A 232 -6.51 -26.85 -1.89
CA ALA A 232 -6.51 -27.67 -3.10
C ALA A 232 -5.77 -29.00 -2.89
N ALA A 233 -4.63 -29.00 -2.18
CA ALA A 233 -3.89 -30.21 -1.85
C ALA A 233 -4.68 -31.16 -0.93
N GLY A 234 -5.63 -30.66 -0.16
CA GLY A 234 -6.51 -31.45 0.70
C GLY A 234 -7.80 -31.93 0.03
N ALA A 235 -8.07 -31.58 -1.25
CA ALA A 235 -9.28 -31.91 -1.99
C ALA A 235 -9.18 -33.26 -2.74
N ASP A 236 -10.33 -33.86 -3.05
CA ASP A 236 -10.41 -35.13 -3.82
C ASP A 236 -10.39 -34.86 -5.33
N LEU A 237 -10.94 -33.72 -5.74
CA LEU A 237 -10.96 -33.24 -7.12
C LEU A 237 -10.40 -31.82 -7.18
N ILE A 238 -9.38 -31.63 -8.01
CA ILE A 238 -8.82 -30.31 -8.29
C ILE A 238 -9.20 -29.92 -9.70
N LEU A 239 -9.88 -28.79 -9.83
CA LEU A 239 -10.32 -28.22 -11.09
C LEU A 239 -9.56 -26.90 -11.29
N PRO A 240 -8.56 -26.87 -12.18
CA PRO A 240 -7.84 -25.65 -12.50
C PRO A 240 -8.79 -24.59 -13.05
N ASP A 241 -8.92 -23.48 -12.32
CA ASP A 241 -9.75 -22.34 -12.71
C ASP A 241 -8.95 -21.33 -13.53
N LEU A 242 -9.64 -20.61 -14.41
CA LEU A 242 -9.04 -19.59 -15.28
C LEU A 242 -8.63 -18.36 -14.48
N HIS A 243 -7.51 -17.73 -14.85
CA HIS A 243 -7.13 -16.44 -14.28
C HIS A 243 -8.14 -15.35 -14.72
N PRO A 244 -8.42 -14.30 -13.93
CA PRO A 244 -9.34 -13.22 -14.32
C PRO A 244 -9.05 -12.53 -15.67
N LEU A 245 -7.85 -12.68 -16.23
CA LEU A 245 -7.48 -12.16 -17.56
C LEU A 245 -7.84 -13.12 -18.72
N GLU A 246 -8.25 -14.34 -18.40
CA GLU A 246 -8.57 -15.43 -19.34
C GLU A 246 -10.07 -15.76 -19.35
N GLN A 247 -10.89 -15.05 -18.56
CA GLN A 247 -12.30 -15.38 -18.37
C GLN A 247 -13.25 -14.17 -18.39
N TRP A 248 -14.50 -14.45 -18.76
CA TRP A 248 -15.63 -13.52 -18.61
C TRP A 248 -16.12 -13.51 -17.17
N ASN A 249 -16.28 -12.33 -16.56
CA ASN A 249 -16.89 -12.23 -15.24
C ASN A 249 -17.49 -10.84 -15.01
N ASP A 250 -18.16 -10.62 -13.88
CA ASP A 250 -18.50 -9.28 -13.41
C ASP A 250 -18.18 -9.08 -11.93
N ALA A 251 -18.19 -7.82 -11.50
CA ALA A 251 -18.00 -7.45 -10.12
C ALA A 251 -18.93 -6.28 -9.75
N ARG A 252 -19.31 -6.22 -8.49
CA ARG A 252 -20.06 -5.09 -7.92
C ARG A 252 -19.30 -4.54 -6.73
N PRO A 253 -18.19 -3.81 -6.91
CA PRO A 253 -17.35 -3.40 -5.78
C PRO A 253 -18.09 -2.55 -4.74
N ARG A 254 -19.01 -1.70 -5.20
CA ARG A 254 -19.87 -0.87 -4.34
C ARG A 254 -21.25 -0.68 -4.94
N ALA A 255 -22.20 -0.25 -4.11
CA ALA A 255 -23.53 0.14 -4.57
C ALA A 255 -23.44 1.17 -5.72
N GLY A 256 -24.20 0.93 -6.79
CA GLY A 256 -24.22 1.78 -7.98
C GLY A 256 -23.11 1.50 -9.00
N VAL A 257 -22.16 0.61 -8.71
CA VAL A 257 -21.09 0.21 -9.66
C VAL A 257 -21.25 -1.24 -10.08
N PHE A 258 -21.31 -1.46 -11.39
CA PHE A 258 -21.34 -2.77 -12.03
C PHE A 258 -20.15 -2.85 -12.97
N ALA A 259 -19.06 -3.50 -12.55
CA ALA A 259 -17.86 -3.67 -13.36
C ALA A 259 -17.94 -4.97 -14.17
N LEU A 260 -17.41 -4.95 -15.39
CA LEU A 260 -17.37 -6.09 -16.30
C LEU A 260 -15.91 -6.50 -16.51
N LEU A 261 -15.63 -7.80 -16.38
CA LEU A 261 -14.33 -8.39 -16.65
C LEU A 261 -14.38 -9.09 -18.01
N GLN A 262 -13.48 -8.67 -18.90
CA GLN A 262 -13.33 -9.26 -20.22
C GLN A 262 -11.99 -10.01 -20.32
N PRO A 263 -11.97 -11.20 -20.95
CA PRO A 263 -10.72 -11.90 -21.23
C PRO A 263 -9.88 -11.07 -22.21
N VAL A 264 -8.59 -10.91 -21.90
CA VAL A 264 -7.61 -10.22 -22.76
C VAL A 264 -6.66 -11.20 -23.45
N MET A 265 -6.76 -12.48 -23.11
CA MET A 265 -6.01 -13.57 -23.72
C MET A 265 -6.82 -14.87 -23.68
N GLN A 266 -6.44 -15.82 -24.54
CA GLN A 266 -6.93 -17.19 -24.44
C GLN A 266 -6.30 -17.88 -23.22
N PRO A 267 -6.95 -18.92 -22.66
CA PRO A 267 -6.37 -19.72 -21.58
C PRO A 267 -4.96 -20.22 -21.94
N VAL A 268 -3.98 -19.94 -21.09
CA VAL A 268 -2.60 -20.43 -21.24
C VAL A 268 -2.56 -21.96 -21.11
N PHE A 269 -3.40 -22.51 -20.24
CA PHE A 269 -3.57 -23.95 -20.03
C PHE A 269 -4.92 -24.39 -20.62
N PRO A 270 -4.95 -25.04 -21.79
CA PRO A 270 -6.20 -25.38 -22.50
C PRO A 270 -7.14 -26.29 -21.72
N GLU A 271 -6.63 -27.06 -20.75
CA GLU A 271 -7.42 -27.97 -19.93
C GLU A 271 -8.14 -27.25 -18.77
N ALA A 272 -7.71 -26.04 -18.41
CA ALA A 272 -8.36 -25.22 -17.40
C ALA A 272 -9.75 -24.77 -17.87
N ARG A 273 -10.70 -24.68 -16.94
CA ARG A 273 -12.10 -24.36 -17.26
C ARG A 273 -12.62 -23.31 -16.30
N HIS A 274 -13.45 -22.42 -16.83
CA HIS A 274 -14.18 -21.46 -16.01
C HIS A 274 -15.04 -22.19 -14.99
N THR A 275 -14.91 -21.87 -13.70
CA THR A 275 -15.70 -22.47 -12.61
C THR A 275 -17.21 -22.44 -12.90
N GLY A 276 -17.73 -21.28 -13.30
CA GLY A 276 -19.09 -21.10 -13.78
C GLY A 276 -19.55 -22.09 -14.87
N ASP A 277 -18.73 -22.36 -15.90
CA ASP A 277 -19.07 -23.34 -16.95
C ASP A 277 -19.19 -24.75 -16.37
N VAL A 278 -18.27 -25.12 -15.47
CA VAL A 278 -18.28 -26.42 -14.80
C VAL A 278 -19.56 -26.59 -13.98
N LEU A 279 -19.94 -25.58 -13.20
CA LEU A 279 -21.14 -25.61 -12.37
C LEU A 279 -22.43 -25.64 -13.20
N LEU A 280 -22.50 -24.87 -14.29
CA LEU A 280 -23.64 -24.89 -15.21
C LEU A 280 -23.83 -26.27 -15.84
N ARG A 281 -22.74 -26.88 -16.33
CA ARG A 281 -22.76 -28.22 -16.90
C ARG A 281 -23.14 -29.29 -15.87
N ALA A 282 -22.58 -29.20 -14.66
CA ALA A 282 -22.94 -30.11 -13.56
C ALA A 282 -24.43 -29.99 -13.17
N ALA A 283 -25.01 -28.80 -13.33
CA ALA A 283 -26.44 -28.55 -13.12
C ALA A 283 -27.32 -28.93 -14.34
N GLY A 284 -26.76 -29.54 -15.38
CA GLY A 284 -27.51 -29.95 -16.58
C GLY A 284 -27.91 -28.78 -17.49
N ARG A 285 -27.22 -27.63 -17.41
CA ARG A 285 -27.48 -26.47 -18.26
C ARG A 285 -26.51 -26.45 -19.43
N ASP A 286 -27.06 -26.35 -20.64
CA ASP A 286 -26.32 -26.27 -21.90
C ASP A 286 -26.14 -24.81 -22.32
N GLN A 287 -25.37 -24.05 -21.52
CA GLN A 287 -24.99 -22.67 -21.82
C GLN A 287 -23.61 -22.37 -21.22
N THR A 288 -22.88 -21.43 -21.79
CA THR A 288 -21.62 -20.94 -21.21
C THR A 288 -21.87 -19.95 -20.08
N PHE A 289 -20.85 -19.67 -19.27
CA PHE A 289 -20.88 -18.65 -18.25
C PHE A 289 -21.00 -17.25 -18.87
N GLN A 290 -20.42 -17.05 -20.06
CA GLN A 290 -20.63 -15.81 -20.83
C GLN A 290 -22.11 -15.61 -21.18
N ASP A 291 -22.82 -16.66 -21.62
CA ASP A 291 -24.25 -16.59 -21.92
C ASP A 291 -25.06 -16.26 -20.65
N TYR A 292 -24.72 -16.94 -19.54
CA TYR A 292 -25.32 -16.67 -18.24
C TYR A 292 -25.10 -15.21 -17.80
N LEU A 293 -23.87 -14.70 -17.94
CA LEU A 293 -23.48 -13.34 -17.61
C LEU A 293 -24.26 -12.34 -18.48
N GLN A 294 -24.30 -12.52 -19.80
CA GLN A 294 -25.08 -11.67 -20.69
C GLN A 294 -26.57 -11.69 -20.32
N GLY A 295 -27.12 -12.84 -19.91
CA GLY A 295 -28.48 -12.95 -19.36
C GLY A 295 -28.70 -12.03 -18.15
N ARG A 296 -27.76 -12.00 -17.20
CA ARG A 296 -27.80 -11.09 -16.04
C ARG A 296 -27.68 -9.62 -16.46
N TRP A 297 -26.84 -9.34 -17.44
CA TRP A 297 -26.63 -7.98 -17.95
C TRP A 297 -27.82 -7.46 -18.77
N ARG A 298 -28.65 -8.32 -19.37
CA ARG A 298 -29.95 -7.92 -19.93
C ARG A 298 -30.88 -7.34 -18.86
N GLU A 299 -30.79 -7.77 -17.60
CA GLU A 299 -31.54 -7.15 -16.51
C GLU A 299 -31.04 -5.75 -16.13
N LEU A 300 -29.73 -5.52 -16.25
CA LEU A 300 -29.13 -4.20 -16.08
C LEU A 300 -29.48 -3.29 -17.26
N HIS A 301 -29.46 -3.80 -18.48
CA HIS A 301 -29.90 -3.11 -19.69
C HIS A 301 -31.34 -2.58 -19.57
N ARG A 302 -32.28 -3.37 -19.04
CA ARG A 302 -33.65 -2.90 -18.80
C ARG A 302 -33.74 -1.65 -17.90
N ARG A 303 -32.76 -1.45 -17.01
CA ARG A 303 -32.72 -0.33 -16.05
C ARG A 303 -31.81 0.82 -16.51
N HIS A 304 -30.71 0.50 -17.18
CA HIS A 304 -29.62 1.43 -17.48
C HIS A 304 -29.34 1.57 -18.99
N GLY A 305 -30.09 0.88 -19.84
CA GLY A 305 -29.85 0.83 -21.29
C GLY A 305 -30.19 2.11 -22.04
N GLY A 306 -30.96 3.02 -21.45
CA GLY A 306 -31.24 4.35 -22.04
C GLY A 306 -31.86 4.30 -23.44
N GLY A 307 -32.69 3.29 -23.73
CA GLY A 307 -33.33 3.10 -25.05
C GLY A 307 -32.44 2.46 -26.12
N LYS A 308 -31.17 2.14 -25.82
CA LYS A 308 -30.25 1.45 -26.72
C LYS A 308 -30.63 -0.02 -26.89
N SER A 309 -30.18 -0.63 -27.99
CA SER A 309 -30.19 -2.10 -28.12
C SER A 309 -29.28 -2.75 -27.06
N PHE A 310 -29.47 -4.03 -26.77
CA PHE A 310 -28.62 -4.74 -25.81
C PHE A 310 -27.18 -4.80 -26.33
N GLU A 311 -27.01 -4.98 -27.63
CA GLU A 311 -25.72 -5.08 -28.31
C GLU A 311 -24.92 -3.79 -28.15
N GLN A 312 -25.55 -2.63 -28.39
CA GLN A 312 -24.92 -1.32 -28.16
C GLN A 312 -24.57 -1.11 -26.69
N PHE A 313 -25.49 -1.42 -25.77
CA PHE A 313 -25.26 -1.29 -24.33
C PHE A 313 -24.11 -2.20 -23.85
N TRP A 314 -24.05 -3.43 -24.31
CA TRP A 314 -23.02 -4.39 -23.96
C TRP A 314 -21.64 -3.96 -24.48
N SER A 315 -21.55 -3.52 -25.74
CA SER A 315 -20.30 -3.00 -26.30
C SER A 315 -19.81 -1.76 -25.57
N GLU A 316 -20.70 -0.81 -25.23
CA GLU A 316 -20.33 0.37 -24.45
C GLU A 316 -19.92 0.01 -23.02
N ALA A 317 -20.59 -0.95 -22.39
CA ALA A 317 -20.22 -1.43 -21.05
C ALA A 317 -18.83 -2.08 -21.06
N LEU A 318 -18.51 -2.90 -22.07
CA LEU A 318 -17.18 -3.46 -22.26
C LEU A 318 -16.13 -2.37 -22.44
N GLN A 319 -16.40 -1.39 -23.32
CA GLN A 319 -15.48 -0.29 -23.59
C GLN A 319 -15.18 0.56 -22.34
N HIS A 320 -16.19 0.82 -21.50
CA HIS A 320 -16.02 1.59 -20.27
C HIS A 320 -15.58 0.75 -19.07
N GLY A 321 -15.55 -0.59 -19.18
CA GLY A 321 -15.29 -1.52 -18.07
C GLY A 321 -16.46 -1.73 -17.11
N GLY A 322 -17.65 -1.20 -17.43
CA GLY A 322 -18.84 -1.35 -16.62
C GLY A 322 -19.84 -0.20 -16.71
N ILE A 323 -20.72 -0.13 -15.71
CA ILE A 323 -21.72 0.91 -15.48
C ILE A 323 -21.42 1.56 -14.14
N TYR A 324 -21.28 2.88 -14.15
CA TYR A 324 -20.90 3.65 -12.97
C TYR A 324 -21.99 4.66 -12.64
N GLY A 325 -22.64 4.47 -11.49
CA GLY A 325 -23.63 5.38 -10.94
C GLY A 325 -23.32 5.74 -9.49
N GLU A 326 -23.97 6.80 -9.01
CA GLU A 326 -23.94 7.16 -7.59
C GLU A 326 -25.04 6.42 -6.83
N ALA A 327 -24.70 5.92 -5.64
CA ALA A 327 -25.68 5.35 -4.72
C ALA A 327 -26.24 6.45 -3.79
N PRO A 328 -27.55 6.42 -3.48
CA PRO A 328 -28.16 7.42 -2.62
C PRO A 328 -27.65 7.32 -1.18
N VAL A 329 -27.48 8.48 -0.54
CA VAL A 329 -27.17 8.55 0.90
C VAL A 329 -28.40 8.14 1.70
N GLN A 330 -28.22 7.23 2.64
CA GLN A 330 -29.26 6.74 3.54
C GLN A 330 -29.26 7.53 4.86
N PRO A 331 -30.41 8.04 5.31
CA PRO A 331 -30.53 8.65 6.64
C PRO A 331 -30.43 7.56 7.71
N VAL A 332 -29.66 7.82 8.76
CA VAL A 332 -29.51 6.93 9.91
C VAL A 332 -29.95 7.62 11.20
N ARG A 333 -30.29 6.83 12.22
CA ARG A 333 -30.69 7.32 13.55
C ARG A 333 -29.93 6.57 14.63
N LEU A 334 -29.75 7.23 15.78
CA LEU A 334 -29.13 6.61 16.93
C LEU A 334 -30.01 5.47 17.47
N ALA A 335 -29.42 4.30 17.69
CA ALA A 335 -30.13 3.13 18.20
C ALA A 335 -30.69 3.41 19.61
N SER A 336 -31.88 2.85 19.91
CA SER A 336 -32.54 3.02 21.22
C SER A 336 -31.72 2.42 22.38
N GLY A 337 -30.98 1.34 22.12
CA GLY A 337 -30.13 0.66 23.10
C GLY A 337 -28.74 1.27 23.32
N VAL A 338 -28.43 2.45 22.76
CA VAL A 338 -27.06 3.02 22.82
C VAL A 338 -26.52 3.18 24.25
N ALA A 339 -27.39 3.45 25.23
CA ALA A 339 -27.00 3.61 26.63
C ALA A 339 -26.48 2.30 27.27
N GLN A 340 -26.76 1.15 26.64
CA GLN A 340 -26.31 -0.18 27.07
C GLN A 340 -24.95 -0.55 26.46
N LEU A 341 -24.38 0.27 25.59
CA LEU A 341 -23.06 0.01 25.01
C LEU A 341 -22.01 -0.07 26.13
N THR A 342 -21.45 -1.25 26.34
CA THR A 342 -20.35 -1.48 27.27
C THR A 342 -19.04 -1.42 26.52
N ALA A 343 -18.48 -0.23 26.35
CA ALA A 343 -17.09 -0.10 25.94
C ALA A 343 -16.21 -0.35 27.18
N ALA A 344 -15.56 -1.51 27.23
CA ALA A 344 -14.60 -1.85 28.26
C ALA A 344 -13.28 -2.29 27.60
N PRO A 345 -12.13 -2.13 28.28
CA PRO A 345 -10.89 -2.74 27.82
C PRO A 345 -11.08 -4.25 27.66
N SER A 346 -10.65 -4.79 26.51
CA SER A 346 -10.54 -6.24 26.37
C SER A 346 -9.35 -6.70 27.19
N ALA A 347 -9.53 -7.64 28.12
CA ALA A 347 -8.41 -8.29 28.82
C ALA A 347 -7.68 -9.19 27.82
N LEU A 348 -6.56 -8.72 27.27
CA LEU A 348 -5.83 -9.40 26.18
C LEU A 348 -4.60 -10.19 26.61
N ALA A 349 -4.08 -9.99 27.83
CA ALA A 349 -2.95 -10.74 28.40
C ALA A 349 -3.41 -11.58 29.60
N GLY A 350 -3.03 -12.86 29.64
CA GLY A 350 -3.47 -13.85 30.64
C GLY A 350 -2.52 -14.03 31.83
N GLY A 351 -1.39 -13.32 31.90
CA GLY A 351 -0.50 -13.33 33.07
C GLY A 351 0.76 -12.46 32.96
N PRO A 352 1.59 -12.37 34.03
CA PRO A 352 2.76 -11.47 34.09
C PRO A 352 3.89 -11.77 33.09
N ALA A 353 3.94 -13.01 32.57
CA ALA A 353 4.95 -13.47 31.61
C ALA A 353 4.45 -13.43 30.15
N GLU A 354 3.20 -13.05 29.93
CA GLU A 354 2.59 -12.98 28.59
C GLU A 354 2.63 -11.56 28.06
N THR A 355 2.86 -11.43 26.75
CA THR A 355 2.84 -10.15 26.03
C THR A 355 1.73 -10.20 24.98
N VAL A 356 1.07 -9.06 24.74
CA VAL A 356 0.05 -8.98 23.69
C VAL A 356 0.74 -8.97 22.33
N LEU A 357 0.36 -9.89 21.44
CA LEU A 357 0.71 -9.88 20.04
C LEU A 357 -0.47 -9.39 19.21
N THR A 358 -0.22 -8.40 18.34
CA THR A 358 -1.14 -7.98 17.29
C THR A 358 -0.70 -8.57 15.96
N VAL A 359 -1.53 -9.43 15.38
CA VAL A 359 -1.33 -9.95 14.03
C VAL A 359 -1.97 -8.98 13.04
N PHE A 360 -1.27 -8.59 11.98
CA PHE A 360 -1.77 -7.62 11.00
C PHE A 360 -1.60 -8.10 9.55
N PRO A 361 -2.51 -7.71 8.62
CA PRO A 361 -2.34 -8.03 7.21
C PRO A 361 -1.09 -7.39 6.61
N SER A 362 -0.26 -8.16 5.91
CA SER A 362 0.83 -7.60 5.09
C SER A 362 0.25 -6.75 3.95
N ILE A 363 0.90 -5.64 3.62
CA ILE A 363 0.46 -4.79 2.49
C ILE A 363 0.69 -5.51 1.15
N GLY A 364 1.84 -6.18 1.01
CA GLY A 364 2.20 -6.89 -0.22
C GLY A 364 1.58 -8.29 -0.32
N LEU A 365 1.55 -9.03 0.80
CA LEU A 365 1.14 -10.45 0.80
C LEU A 365 -0.30 -10.66 1.28
N TYR A 366 -0.90 -9.66 1.93
CA TYR A 366 -2.25 -9.68 2.51
C TYR A 366 -2.47 -10.91 3.39
N ASP A 367 -3.46 -11.73 3.05
CA ASP A 367 -3.84 -12.97 3.72
C ASP A 367 -3.11 -14.21 3.17
N GLY A 368 -1.96 -14.03 2.51
CA GLY A 368 -1.18 -15.10 1.89
C GLY A 368 -1.36 -15.23 0.38
N ARG A 369 -2.45 -14.68 -0.19
CA ARG A 369 -2.68 -14.75 -1.64
C ARG A 369 -1.58 -14.11 -2.51
N GLY A 370 -0.80 -13.18 -1.94
CA GLY A 370 0.34 -12.56 -2.62
C GLY A 370 1.65 -13.37 -2.54
N ALA A 371 1.71 -14.41 -1.70
CA ALA A 371 2.96 -15.10 -1.35
C ALA A 371 3.63 -15.80 -2.54
N ASN A 372 2.86 -16.29 -3.51
CA ASN A 372 3.41 -16.96 -4.70
C ASN A 372 3.63 -15.98 -5.88
N LYS A 373 3.76 -14.68 -5.59
CA LYS A 373 4.05 -13.64 -6.59
C LYS A 373 5.45 -13.09 -6.33
N PRO A 374 6.46 -13.40 -7.18
CA PRO A 374 7.85 -13.07 -6.88
C PRO A 374 8.09 -11.55 -6.78
N TRP A 375 7.40 -10.75 -7.60
CA TRP A 375 7.45 -9.28 -7.46
C TRP A 375 6.99 -8.79 -6.08
N LEU A 376 5.96 -9.41 -5.48
CA LEU A 376 5.46 -9.01 -4.17
C LEU A 376 6.32 -9.58 -3.02
N GLN A 377 6.97 -10.72 -3.22
CA GLN A 377 7.95 -11.27 -2.27
C GLN A 377 9.22 -10.41 -2.19
N GLU A 378 9.67 -9.88 -3.32
CA GLU A 378 10.85 -9.01 -3.39
C GLU A 378 10.55 -7.53 -3.11
N LEU A 379 9.28 -7.12 -3.18
CA LEU A 379 8.85 -5.77 -2.84
C LEU A 379 9.15 -5.47 -1.36
N PRO A 380 10.01 -4.49 -1.04
CA PRO A 380 10.25 -4.11 0.34
C PRO A 380 8.95 -3.64 1.00
N ASP A 381 8.62 -4.22 2.16
CA ASP A 381 7.47 -3.78 2.95
C ASP A 381 7.56 -2.26 3.20
N PRO A 382 6.48 -1.49 2.95
CA PRO A 382 6.48 -0.03 3.10
C PRO A 382 6.98 0.48 4.46
N VAL A 383 6.77 -0.29 5.53
CA VAL A 383 7.13 0.07 6.91
C VAL A 383 8.50 -0.52 7.27
N SER A 384 8.65 -1.85 7.22
CA SER A 384 9.85 -2.55 7.70
C SER A 384 10.98 -2.63 6.69
N LYS A 385 10.67 -2.42 5.40
CA LYS A 385 11.58 -2.60 4.25
C LYS A 385 12.14 -4.02 4.11
N ILE A 386 11.57 -4.98 4.85
CA ILE A 386 11.90 -6.41 4.78
C ILE A 386 11.20 -7.03 3.57
N THR A 387 11.84 -8.06 3.01
CA THR A 387 11.41 -8.85 1.84
C THR A 387 11.55 -10.33 2.16
N TRP A 388 10.91 -11.20 1.38
CA TRP A 388 11.12 -12.66 1.34
C TRP A 388 10.90 -13.51 2.61
N HIS A 389 10.72 -12.91 3.79
CA HIS A 389 10.50 -13.66 5.02
C HIS A 389 9.61 -12.90 6.02
N ALA A 390 9.03 -13.64 6.97
CA ALA A 390 8.26 -13.05 8.08
C ALA A 390 9.18 -12.39 9.12
N TRP A 391 8.62 -11.53 9.96
CA TRP A 391 9.31 -10.90 11.09
C TRP A 391 8.35 -10.67 12.27
N VAL A 392 8.92 -10.43 13.45
CA VAL A 392 8.19 -9.91 14.61
C VAL A 392 8.74 -8.55 15.01
N GLU A 393 7.86 -7.57 15.17
CA GLU A 393 8.18 -6.21 15.56
C GLU A 393 8.33 -6.14 17.09
N VAL A 394 9.47 -5.62 17.54
CA VAL A 394 9.80 -5.46 18.96
C VAL A 394 10.22 -4.03 19.23
N HIS A 395 9.61 -3.39 20.22
CA HIS A 395 10.01 -2.03 20.63
C HIS A 395 11.45 -2.02 21.18
N PRO A 396 12.28 -0.98 20.93
CA PRO A 396 13.66 -0.89 21.42
C PRO A 396 13.81 -1.11 22.93
N ALA A 397 12.92 -0.54 23.75
CA ALA A 397 12.97 -0.75 25.20
C ALA A 397 12.72 -2.20 25.59
N THR A 398 11.85 -2.90 24.85
CA THR A 398 11.55 -4.32 25.09
C THR A 398 12.70 -5.20 24.63
N ALA A 399 13.28 -4.88 23.47
CA ALA A 399 14.46 -5.56 22.96
C ALA A 399 15.65 -5.45 23.92
N ALA A 400 15.88 -4.26 24.50
CA ALA A 400 16.91 -4.03 25.50
C ALA A 400 16.66 -4.85 26.79
N ARG A 401 15.42 -4.89 27.30
CA ARG A 401 15.06 -5.73 28.46
C ARG A 401 15.27 -7.21 28.20
N TRP A 402 15.02 -7.69 26.98
CA TRP A 402 15.13 -9.10 26.61
C TRP A 402 16.52 -9.50 26.10
N GLY A 403 17.42 -8.54 25.87
CA GLY A 403 18.75 -8.80 25.31
C GLY A 403 18.68 -9.42 23.91
N VAL A 404 17.80 -8.92 23.04
CA VAL A 404 17.64 -9.39 21.66
C VAL A 404 18.09 -8.34 20.65
N ALA A 405 18.66 -8.80 19.54
CA ALA A 405 19.10 -7.97 18.43
C ALA A 405 18.25 -8.21 17.17
N ASN A 406 18.35 -7.31 16.19
CA ASN A 406 17.78 -7.53 14.87
C ASN A 406 18.27 -8.86 14.28
N GLY A 407 17.33 -9.70 13.84
CA GLY A 407 17.62 -11.01 13.28
C GLY A 407 17.66 -12.17 14.27
N ASP A 408 17.67 -11.92 15.59
CA ASP A 408 17.50 -12.97 16.59
C ASP A 408 16.12 -13.61 16.43
N PHE A 409 16.02 -14.92 16.59
CA PHE A 409 14.74 -15.61 16.51
C PHE A 409 14.04 -15.74 17.86
N LEU A 410 12.77 -15.36 17.86
CA LEU A 410 11.83 -15.61 18.96
C LEU A 410 10.88 -16.75 18.57
N LEU A 411 10.61 -17.63 19.53
CA LEU A 411 9.50 -18.56 19.50
C LEU A 411 8.33 -17.93 20.27
N LEU A 412 7.29 -17.57 19.54
CA LEU A 412 6.04 -17.03 20.08
C LEU A 412 5.07 -18.20 20.29
N LYS A 413 4.57 -18.39 21.51
CA LYS A 413 3.61 -19.46 21.82
C LYS A 413 2.31 -18.87 22.36
N SER A 414 1.20 -19.20 21.74
CA SER A 414 -0.15 -18.90 22.20
C SER A 414 -0.84 -20.17 22.71
N SER A 415 -2.07 -20.05 23.20
CA SER A 415 -2.93 -21.21 23.48
C SER A 415 -3.34 -22.00 22.24
N TYR A 416 -3.12 -21.47 21.03
CA TYR A 416 -3.55 -22.06 19.76
C TYR A 416 -2.42 -22.72 18.98
N GLY A 417 -1.19 -22.27 19.17
CA GLY A 417 -0.04 -22.73 18.39
C GLY A 417 1.22 -21.93 18.68
N ALA A 418 2.27 -22.20 17.90
CA ALA A 418 3.57 -21.57 18.08
C ALA A 418 4.22 -21.24 16.75
N VAL A 419 4.80 -20.04 16.65
CA VAL A 419 5.47 -19.56 15.44
C VAL A 419 6.85 -19.03 15.81
N LYS A 420 7.84 -19.38 15.00
CA LYS A 420 9.20 -18.86 15.11
C LYS A 420 9.42 -17.76 14.06
N ALA A 421 9.88 -16.58 14.49
CA ALA A 421 10.13 -15.45 13.59
C ALA A 421 11.36 -14.62 14.03
N PRO A 422 12.10 -14.03 13.08
CA PRO A 422 13.22 -13.15 13.39
C PRO A 422 12.73 -11.78 13.88
N VAL A 423 13.46 -11.20 14.83
CA VAL A 423 13.18 -9.88 15.42
C VAL A 423 13.52 -8.77 14.44
N TRP A 424 12.59 -7.83 14.29
CA TRP A 424 12.83 -6.48 13.77
C TRP A 424 12.55 -5.46 14.87
N ILE A 425 13.59 -4.74 15.30
CA ILE A 425 13.51 -3.73 16.35
C ILE A 425 13.06 -2.41 15.71
N THR A 426 11.93 -1.89 16.18
CA THR A 426 11.31 -0.67 15.63
C THR A 426 10.63 0.17 16.70
N PRO A 427 10.78 1.52 16.70
CA PRO A 427 10.02 2.39 17.58
C PRO A 427 8.53 2.46 17.20
N GLY A 428 8.13 1.90 16.04
CA GLY A 428 6.77 1.90 15.53
C GLY A 428 5.81 0.89 16.18
N VAL A 429 6.11 0.38 17.38
CA VAL A 429 5.22 -0.50 18.15
C VAL A 429 5.32 -0.17 19.63
N ARG A 430 4.23 -0.27 20.40
CA ARG A 430 4.27 0.03 21.83
C ARG A 430 5.24 -0.88 22.62
N PRO A 431 5.82 -0.41 23.74
CA PRO A 431 6.71 -1.21 24.58
C PRO A 431 6.09 -2.48 25.22
N ASP A 432 4.77 -2.54 25.31
CA ASP A 432 4.00 -3.65 25.89
C ASP A 432 3.32 -4.53 24.81
N VAL A 433 3.62 -4.30 23.53
CA VAL A 433 2.99 -4.99 22.39
C VAL A 433 4.06 -5.55 21.45
N LEU A 434 3.80 -6.73 20.90
CA LEU A 434 4.47 -7.28 19.73
C LEU A 434 3.56 -7.17 18.51
N ALA A 435 4.13 -7.12 17.31
CA ALA A 435 3.35 -7.21 16.08
C ALA A 435 3.95 -8.18 15.07
N ALA A 436 3.12 -8.90 14.32
CA ALA A 436 3.57 -9.82 13.27
C ALA A 436 2.64 -9.77 12.05
N ALA A 437 3.22 -9.76 10.86
CA ALA A 437 2.45 -9.70 9.61
C ALA A 437 1.94 -11.10 9.20
N THR A 438 0.77 -11.17 8.56
CA THR A 438 0.29 -12.36 7.86
C THR A 438 0.91 -12.46 6.45
N GLY A 439 0.74 -13.62 5.82
CA GLY A 439 1.02 -13.80 4.39
C GLY A 439 2.26 -14.63 4.05
N GLN A 440 2.99 -15.14 5.05
CA GLN A 440 4.06 -16.13 4.88
C GLN A 440 3.68 -17.46 5.57
N GLY A 441 4.53 -18.47 5.48
CA GLY A 441 4.33 -19.76 6.16
C GLY A 441 3.39 -20.71 5.44
N HIS A 442 3.30 -20.61 4.11
CA HIS A 442 2.58 -21.60 3.31
C HIS A 442 3.32 -22.95 3.34
N THR A 443 2.58 -24.06 3.44
CA THR A 443 3.10 -25.43 3.30
C THR A 443 2.85 -26.00 1.90
N ALA A 444 2.04 -25.31 1.10
CA ALA A 444 1.85 -25.53 -0.33
C ALA A 444 1.93 -24.18 -1.07
N TYR A 445 1.21 -23.98 -2.18
CA TYR A 445 1.12 -22.69 -2.87
C TYR A 445 2.33 -22.27 -3.71
N GLY A 446 2.92 -23.23 -4.43
CA GLY A 446 3.94 -22.95 -5.46
C GLY A 446 5.33 -22.61 -4.93
N ARG A 447 6.26 -22.37 -5.86
CA ARG A 447 7.71 -22.35 -5.57
C ARG A 447 8.20 -21.16 -4.75
N TYR A 448 7.46 -20.04 -4.74
CA TYR A 448 7.89 -18.84 -4.03
C TYR A 448 7.34 -18.76 -2.60
N ALA A 449 6.21 -19.42 -2.31
CA ALA A 449 5.54 -19.37 -1.02
C ALA A 449 5.81 -20.60 -0.12
N LYS A 450 5.93 -21.79 -0.73
CA LYS A 450 6.03 -23.05 0.01
C LYS A 450 7.24 -23.10 0.93
N ASP A 451 7.00 -23.56 2.17
CA ASP A 451 7.97 -23.82 3.24
C ASP A 451 8.83 -22.59 3.60
N ARG A 452 8.25 -21.39 3.46
CA ARG A 452 8.92 -20.11 3.72
C ARG A 452 8.43 -19.46 5.02
N SER A 453 9.34 -19.30 5.97
CA SER A 453 9.08 -18.65 7.27
C SER A 453 7.96 -19.33 8.09
N GLY A 454 7.17 -18.57 8.86
CA GLY A 454 6.09 -19.11 9.68
C GLY A 454 4.77 -18.37 9.44
N ASN A 455 3.66 -19.05 9.73
CA ASN A 455 2.31 -18.55 9.49
C ASN A 455 1.72 -17.93 10.76
N ALA A 456 1.59 -16.60 10.79
CA ALA A 456 1.04 -15.89 11.96
C ALA A 456 -0.41 -16.31 12.31
N PHE A 457 -1.17 -16.89 11.37
CA PHE A 457 -2.51 -17.41 11.65
C PHE A 457 -2.50 -18.60 12.63
N GLU A 458 -1.38 -19.31 12.79
CA GLU A 458 -1.24 -20.40 13.78
C GLU A 458 -1.32 -19.92 15.23
N LEU A 459 -1.16 -18.62 15.47
CA LEU A 459 -1.26 -18.03 16.80
C LEU A 459 -2.68 -17.56 17.13
N LEU A 460 -3.62 -17.62 16.19
CA LEU A 460 -4.95 -17.02 16.34
C LEU A 460 -6.03 -18.07 16.57
N SER A 461 -7.09 -17.67 17.29
CA SER A 461 -8.26 -18.52 17.48
C SER A 461 -8.95 -18.88 16.16
N SER A 462 -9.48 -20.11 16.10
CA SER A 462 -10.43 -20.56 15.09
C SER A 462 -11.89 -20.24 15.45
N THR A 463 -12.16 -19.75 16.67
CA THR A 463 -13.50 -19.39 17.13
C THR A 463 -13.85 -17.94 16.84
N ALA A 464 -15.13 -17.70 16.53
CA ALA A 464 -15.64 -16.36 16.33
C ALA A 464 -15.80 -15.61 17.65
N ASN A 465 -15.58 -14.30 17.61
CA ASN A 465 -15.85 -13.40 18.73
C ASN A 465 -17.35 -13.09 18.87
N GLY A 466 -17.72 -12.30 19.89
CA GLY A 466 -19.12 -12.05 20.26
C GLY A 466 -20.00 -11.43 19.16
N TYR A 467 -19.40 -10.77 18.16
CA TYR A 467 -20.11 -10.20 17.01
C TYR A 467 -19.85 -10.97 15.70
N GLY A 468 -19.26 -12.16 15.78
CA GLY A 468 -19.09 -13.07 14.64
C GLY A 468 -17.86 -12.81 13.77
N GLY A 469 -16.94 -11.94 14.19
CA GLY A 469 -15.64 -11.70 13.55
C GLY A 469 -14.55 -12.65 14.07
N ARG A 470 -13.35 -12.55 13.48
CA ARG A 470 -12.14 -13.22 13.97
C ARG A 470 -11.28 -12.24 14.76
N THR A 471 -10.73 -12.71 15.87
CA THR A 471 -9.82 -11.92 16.71
C THR A 471 -8.37 -12.04 16.20
N PHE A 472 -7.71 -10.90 15.96
CA PHE A 472 -6.32 -10.84 15.46
C PHE A 472 -5.29 -10.51 16.55
N THR A 473 -5.72 -10.50 17.80
CA THR A 473 -4.85 -10.26 18.96
C THR A 473 -4.88 -11.41 19.93
N VAL A 474 -3.71 -11.75 20.47
CA VAL A 474 -3.55 -12.93 21.31
C VAL A 474 -2.43 -12.70 22.33
N ALA A 475 -2.57 -13.32 23.50
CA ALA A 475 -1.49 -13.40 24.48
C ALA A 475 -0.45 -14.43 24.02
N VAL A 476 0.82 -14.06 24.08
CA VAL A 476 1.93 -14.99 23.78
C VAL A 476 2.96 -15.01 24.89
N SER A 477 3.49 -16.20 25.15
CA SER A 477 4.77 -16.35 25.83
C SER A 477 5.90 -16.34 24.80
N VAL A 478 7.04 -15.77 25.18
CA VAL A 478 8.16 -15.49 24.27
C VAL A 478 9.41 -16.20 24.76
N VAL A 479 10.06 -16.96 23.87
CA VAL A 479 11.32 -17.66 24.16
C VAL A 479 12.36 -17.30 23.11
N LYS A 480 13.54 -16.81 23.54
CA LYS A 480 14.69 -16.63 22.66
C LYS A 480 15.26 -18.01 22.28
N THR A 481 15.39 -18.29 20.98
CA THR A 481 15.77 -19.63 20.48
C THR A 481 17.28 -19.84 20.37
N GLY A 482 18.06 -18.76 20.33
CA GLY A 482 19.51 -18.79 20.05
C GLY A 482 19.86 -18.76 18.56
N GLU A 483 18.88 -18.92 17.66
CA GLU A 483 19.08 -18.77 16.22
C GLU A 483 19.15 -17.29 15.81
N HIS A 484 19.93 -17.00 14.77
CA HIS A 484 20.08 -15.67 14.20
C HIS A 484 20.09 -15.72 12.67
N ARG A 485 19.56 -14.68 12.04
CA ARG A 485 19.71 -14.45 10.60
C ARG A 485 19.98 -12.98 10.28
N ARG A 486 20.59 -12.72 9.13
CA ARG A 486 20.53 -11.40 8.52
C ARG A 486 19.14 -11.20 7.89
N LEU A 487 18.51 -10.07 8.21
CA LEU A 487 17.23 -9.70 7.61
C LEU A 487 17.43 -9.32 6.12
N ALA A 488 16.55 -9.79 5.26
CA ALA A 488 16.52 -9.44 3.83
C ALA A 488 15.82 -8.09 3.66
N THR A 489 16.58 -7.00 3.83
CA THR A 489 16.05 -5.63 3.72
C THR A 489 16.81 -4.82 2.66
N ALA A 490 16.08 -3.94 1.99
CA ALA A 490 16.66 -2.93 1.10
C ALA A 490 17.02 -1.63 1.82
N GLU A 491 16.68 -1.50 3.11
CA GLU A 491 16.92 -0.28 3.91
C GLU A 491 18.40 -0.02 4.17
N GLY A 492 18.80 1.23 3.99
CA GLY A 492 20.11 1.75 4.40
C GLY A 492 20.12 2.14 5.88
N ASP A 493 20.31 3.42 6.16
CA ASP A 493 20.09 4.00 7.49
C ASP A 493 18.62 4.45 7.59
N PRO A 494 17.87 4.08 8.64
CA PRO A 494 16.50 4.53 8.85
C PRO A 494 16.39 6.00 9.27
N ARG A 495 17.50 6.74 9.42
CA ARG A 495 17.55 8.18 9.73
C ARG A 495 18.10 8.95 8.54
N GLU A 496 17.60 10.18 8.38
CA GLU A 496 17.99 11.08 7.29
C GLU A 496 19.38 11.70 7.54
N LEU A 497 19.75 11.91 8.81
CA LEU A 497 21.06 12.41 9.27
C LEU A 497 21.43 13.84 8.79
N GLY A 498 20.46 14.66 8.38
CA GLY A 498 20.71 16.01 7.88
C GLY A 498 21.33 16.05 6.49
N ALA A 499 21.09 15.01 5.68
CA ALA A 499 21.65 14.89 4.34
C ALA A 499 20.81 15.58 3.26
N HIS A 500 19.69 16.21 3.64
CA HIS A 500 18.76 16.91 2.77
C HIS A 500 18.24 16.05 1.60
N ASN A 501 18.07 14.74 1.83
CA ASN A 501 17.47 13.82 0.86
C ASN A 501 15.94 13.95 0.80
N VAL A 502 15.34 14.35 1.92
CA VAL A 502 13.91 14.64 2.04
C VAL A 502 13.73 15.94 2.80
N GLU A 503 12.97 16.87 2.19
CA GLU A 503 12.67 18.15 2.80
C GLU A 503 11.27 18.15 3.43
N VAL A 504 11.17 18.78 4.61
CA VAL A 504 9.94 18.88 5.41
C VAL A 504 9.63 20.34 5.71
N LEU A 505 8.41 20.78 5.41
CA LEU A 505 7.90 22.12 5.68
C LEU A 505 6.78 22.11 6.71
N PRO A 506 6.87 22.90 7.78
CA PRO A 506 5.72 23.21 8.62
C PRO A 506 4.62 23.92 7.83
N LEU A 507 3.36 23.59 8.11
CA LEU A 507 2.17 24.09 7.40
C LEU A 507 2.09 25.62 7.43
N GLY A 508 2.40 26.25 8.56
CA GLY A 508 2.40 27.70 8.69
C GLY A 508 3.37 28.36 7.71
N ARG A 509 4.57 27.80 7.53
CA ARG A 509 5.57 28.27 6.56
C ARG A 509 5.13 27.98 5.13
N ALA A 510 4.65 26.76 4.85
CA ALA A 510 4.19 26.39 3.51
C ALA A 510 3.08 27.31 2.99
N ARG A 511 2.18 27.79 3.86
CA ARG A 511 1.11 28.74 3.52
C ARG A 511 1.60 30.16 3.22
N GLN A 512 2.78 30.53 3.69
CA GLN A 512 3.36 31.86 3.50
C GLN A 512 4.22 31.96 2.24
N LEU A 513 4.62 30.81 1.67
CA LEU A 513 5.44 30.78 0.47
C LEU A 513 4.73 31.44 -0.71
N LYS A 514 5.43 32.37 -1.37
CA LYS A 514 4.93 33.07 -2.56
C LYS A 514 5.50 32.46 -3.83
N SER A 515 4.78 32.66 -4.94
CA SER A 515 5.30 32.29 -6.27
C SER A 515 6.64 32.97 -6.53
N GLY A 516 7.63 32.20 -6.98
CA GLY A 516 9.01 32.66 -7.20
C GLY A 516 9.91 32.62 -5.96
N GLU A 517 9.38 32.34 -4.77
CA GLU A 517 10.21 31.95 -3.63
C GLU A 517 10.63 30.48 -3.79
N HIS A 518 11.89 30.17 -3.48
CA HIS A 518 12.39 28.81 -3.48
C HIS A 518 12.94 28.50 -2.09
N ALA A 519 12.15 27.81 -1.27
CA ALA A 519 12.42 27.65 0.17
C ALA A 519 13.71 26.86 0.48
N PHE A 520 14.19 26.10 -0.51
CA PHE A 520 15.34 25.21 -0.46
C PHE A 520 16.38 25.56 -1.52
N GLU A 521 16.37 26.79 -2.02
CA GLU A 521 17.38 27.24 -2.96
C GLU A 521 18.72 27.35 -2.24
N GLU A 522 19.54 26.32 -2.37
CA GLU A 522 20.92 26.37 -1.93
C GLU A 522 21.77 27.03 -3.02
N HIS A 523 22.35 28.20 -2.72
CA HIS A 523 23.40 28.80 -3.55
C HIS A 523 24.72 28.05 -3.28
N GLU A 524 24.97 27.00 -4.04
CA GLU A 524 26.02 26.00 -3.72
C GLU A 524 27.32 26.14 -4.51
N ALA A 525 27.43 27.17 -5.34
CA ALA A 525 28.68 27.50 -6.00
C ALA A 525 29.44 28.52 -5.15
N PRO A 526 30.62 28.20 -4.58
CA PRO A 526 31.53 29.25 -4.14
C PRO A 526 31.74 30.23 -5.30
N ALA A 527 31.80 31.54 -5.05
CA ALA A 527 31.90 32.54 -6.11
C ALA A 527 33.01 32.26 -7.15
N TYR A 528 34.09 31.58 -6.75
CA TYR A 528 35.18 31.17 -7.67
C TYR A 528 34.77 30.14 -8.72
N THR A 529 33.67 29.41 -8.52
CA THR A 529 33.15 28.38 -9.44
C THR A 529 32.13 28.90 -10.42
N GLU A 530 31.52 30.08 -10.19
CA GLU A 530 30.48 30.66 -11.06
C GLU A 530 30.96 30.77 -12.51
N ARG A 531 32.16 31.34 -12.71
CA ARG A 531 32.76 31.44 -14.05
C ARG A 531 32.98 30.08 -14.72
N ALA A 532 33.44 29.08 -13.95
CA ALA A 532 33.63 27.72 -14.48
C ALA A 532 32.29 27.08 -14.88
N LEU A 533 31.21 27.35 -14.12
CA LEU A 533 29.86 26.90 -14.43
C LEU A 533 29.27 27.60 -15.65
N GLU A 534 29.50 28.90 -15.80
CA GLU A 534 29.11 29.69 -16.97
C GLU A 534 29.82 29.22 -18.23
N ASP A 535 31.15 29.08 -18.17
CA ASP A 535 32.00 28.60 -19.26
C ASP A 535 31.57 27.18 -19.67
N TRP A 536 31.32 26.30 -18.70
CA TRP A 536 30.80 24.96 -18.95
C TRP A 536 29.41 25.00 -19.60
N ALA A 537 28.50 25.84 -19.10
CA ALA A 537 27.17 25.98 -19.67
C ALA A 537 27.20 26.53 -21.11
N ALA A 538 28.11 27.47 -21.40
CA ALA A 538 28.36 27.95 -22.76
C ALA A 538 28.88 26.83 -23.67
N ALA A 539 29.85 26.04 -23.22
CA ALA A 539 30.38 24.90 -23.97
C ALA A 539 29.30 23.83 -24.22
N GLN A 540 28.41 23.57 -23.25
CA GLN A 540 27.28 22.66 -23.41
C GLN A 540 26.27 23.18 -24.44
N ARG A 541 25.94 24.48 -24.41
CA ARG A 541 25.08 25.11 -25.42
C ARG A 541 25.66 24.98 -26.84
N GLN A 542 26.97 25.16 -26.99
CA GLN A 542 27.64 24.97 -28.28
C GLN A 542 27.59 23.50 -28.75
N LYS A 543 27.70 22.53 -27.84
CA LYS A 543 27.55 21.11 -28.21
C LYS A 543 26.11 20.75 -28.56
N ALA A 544 25.14 21.34 -27.88
CA ALA A 544 23.72 21.18 -28.16
C ALA A 544 23.31 21.76 -29.52
N SER A 545 24.11 22.63 -30.16
CA SER A 545 23.85 23.10 -31.52
C SER A 545 24.43 22.20 -32.63
N LEU A 546 24.98 21.04 -32.28
CA LEU A 546 25.59 20.11 -33.24
C LEU A 546 24.72 18.86 -33.48
N GLY A 547 24.62 18.45 -34.74
CA GLY A 547 24.03 17.18 -35.16
C GLY A 547 22.60 16.98 -34.65
N ASN A 548 22.30 15.77 -34.15
CA ASN A 548 20.96 15.41 -33.66
C ASN A 548 20.54 16.13 -32.38
N TYR A 549 21.43 16.86 -31.71
CA TYR A 549 21.09 17.68 -30.53
C TYR A 549 20.57 19.06 -30.92
N ALA A 550 20.84 19.50 -32.16
CA ALA A 550 20.38 20.79 -32.66
C ALA A 550 18.85 20.81 -32.83
N GLY A 551 18.24 21.99 -32.65
CA GLY A 551 16.79 22.19 -32.78
C GLY A 551 16.05 22.21 -31.44
N GLU A 552 14.73 22.32 -31.51
CA GLU A 552 13.85 22.27 -30.33
C GLU A 552 13.49 20.83 -29.99
N HIS A 553 13.89 20.39 -28.80
CA HIS A 553 13.57 19.06 -28.26
C HIS A 553 12.80 19.21 -26.95
N PRO A 554 11.89 18.27 -26.64
CA PRO A 554 11.31 18.16 -25.31
C PRO A 554 12.40 17.99 -24.24
N ARG A 555 12.12 18.43 -23.02
CA ARG A 555 12.93 18.11 -21.84
C ARG A 555 12.08 17.34 -20.85
N TRP A 556 12.18 16.01 -20.91
CA TRP A 556 11.40 15.15 -20.03
C TRP A 556 11.79 15.30 -18.56
N GLY A 557 10.79 15.48 -17.70
CA GLY A 557 10.98 15.63 -16.26
C GLY A 557 9.90 14.96 -15.44
N LEU A 558 10.16 14.86 -14.13
CA LEU A 558 9.20 14.41 -13.13
C LEU A 558 9.02 15.46 -12.04
N ALA A 559 7.80 15.62 -11.55
CA ALA A 559 7.51 16.28 -10.29
C ALA A 559 6.97 15.24 -9.30
N ILE A 560 7.53 15.19 -8.08
CA ILE A 560 7.12 14.23 -7.04
C ILE A 560 6.65 14.99 -5.79
N ASP A 561 5.34 14.99 -5.53
CA ASP A 561 4.72 15.68 -4.40
C ASP A 561 4.72 14.80 -3.14
N LEU A 562 5.66 15.05 -2.23
CA LEU A 562 5.80 14.25 -1.00
C LEU A 562 4.65 14.49 -0.02
N ALA A 563 3.89 15.59 -0.13
CA ALA A 563 2.66 15.77 0.64
C ALA A 563 1.56 14.77 0.24
N LYS A 564 1.62 14.19 -0.97
CA LYS A 564 0.67 13.18 -1.48
C LYS A 564 1.25 11.77 -1.50
N CYS A 565 2.57 11.61 -1.47
CA CYS A 565 3.19 10.28 -1.47
C CYS A 565 2.89 9.56 -0.15
N THR A 566 2.19 8.43 -0.24
CA THR A 566 1.89 7.59 0.93
C THR A 566 2.98 6.56 1.22
N GLY A 567 3.84 6.26 0.26
CA GLY A 567 4.84 5.20 0.36
C GLY A 567 4.30 3.79 0.08
N CYS A 568 3.15 3.66 -0.57
CA CYS A 568 2.48 2.37 -0.87
C CYS A 568 3.25 1.41 -1.80
N SER A 569 4.37 1.84 -2.39
CA SER A 569 5.24 1.05 -3.27
C SER A 569 4.60 0.49 -4.55
N ALA A 570 3.36 0.86 -4.90
CA ALA A 570 2.73 0.47 -6.17
C ALA A 570 3.56 0.91 -7.40
N CYS A 571 4.22 2.06 -7.31
CA CYS A 571 5.13 2.56 -8.32
C CYS A 571 6.36 1.65 -8.56
N VAL A 572 6.84 0.98 -7.51
CA VAL A 572 7.96 0.02 -7.60
C VAL A 572 7.52 -1.20 -8.40
N THR A 573 6.42 -1.85 -8.01
CA THR A 573 5.89 -3.03 -8.71
C THR A 573 5.54 -2.71 -10.16
N ALA A 574 4.96 -1.55 -10.43
CA ALA A 574 4.68 -1.12 -11.81
C ALA A 574 5.97 -0.94 -12.63
N CYS A 575 7.07 -0.48 -12.01
CA CYS A 575 8.36 -0.38 -12.68
C CYS A 575 8.94 -1.76 -13.01
N TYR A 576 8.79 -2.75 -12.12
CA TYR A 576 9.15 -4.15 -12.37
C TYR A 576 8.40 -4.72 -13.57
N ALA A 577 7.06 -4.59 -13.58
CA ALA A 577 6.20 -5.12 -14.63
C ALA A 577 6.46 -4.46 -15.99
N GLU A 578 6.59 -3.13 -16.02
CA GLU A 578 6.74 -2.38 -17.27
C GLU A 578 8.12 -2.56 -17.91
N ASN A 579 9.17 -2.66 -17.09
CA ASN A 579 10.55 -2.57 -17.57
C ASN A 579 11.30 -3.89 -17.46
N ASN A 580 10.62 -5.04 -17.41
CA ASN A 580 11.23 -6.37 -17.38
C ASN A 580 12.34 -6.48 -16.31
N ILE A 581 12.10 -5.95 -15.11
CA ILE A 581 13.10 -5.99 -14.04
C ILE A 581 13.05 -7.38 -13.41
N ALA A 582 14.20 -8.04 -13.35
CA ALA A 582 14.31 -9.37 -12.77
C ALA A 582 14.13 -9.34 -11.25
N THR A 583 13.49 -10.38 -10.72
CA THR A 583 13.57 -10.70 -9.29
C THR A 583 14.86 -11.48 -9.01
N VAL A 584 15.54 -11.17 -7.92
CA VAL A 584 16.87 -11.71 -7.58
C VAL A 584 16.84 -12.76 -6.47
N GLY A 585 15.77 -12.83 -5.68
CA GLY A 585 15.68 -13.74 -4.54
C GLY A 585 16.31 -13.23 -3.24
N GLU A 586 15.90 -13.84 -2.13
CA GLU A 586 16.25 -13.46 -0.76
C GLU A 586 17.76 -13.36 -0.51
N GLU A 587 18.51 -14.34 -1.00
CA GLU A 587 19.96 -14.41 -0.80
C GLU A 587 20.67 -13.18 -1.38
N LEU A 588 20.28 -12.75 -2.58
CA LEU A 588 20.88 -11.60 -3.24
C LEU A 588 20.41 -10.27 -2.63
N VAL A 589 19.18 -10.21 -2.11
CA VAL A 589 18.73 -9.06 -1.31
C VAL A 589 19.56 -8.90 -0.04
N VAL A 590 19.81 -9.99 0.70
CA VAL A 590 20.68 -9.99 1.89
C VAL A 590 22.10 -9.49 1.54
N ARG A 591 22.59 -9.81 0.33
CA ARG A 591 23.88 -9.33 -0.21
C ARG A 591 23.83 -7.91 -0.79
N ARG A 592 22.70 -7.19 -0.66
CA ARG A 592 22.47 -5.83 -1.19
C ARG A 592 22.56 -5.75 -2.72
N ARG A 593 22.02 -6.77 -3.41
CA ARG A 593 22.03 -6.89 -4.89
C ARG A 593 20.61 -6.89 -5.49
N VAL A 594 19.66 -6.25 -4.82
CA VAL A 594 18.29 -6.06 -5.32
C VAL A 594 18.29 -5.33 -6.67
N MET A 595 17.41 -5.71 -7.58
CA MET A 595 17.21 -5.03 -8.86
C MET A 595 15.91 -4.22 -8.79
N GLY A 596 15.97 -2.96 -8.35
CA GLY A 596 14.76 -2.12 -8.22
C GLY A 596 14.99 -0.70 -8.70
N TRP A 597 14.63 -0.39 -9.96
CA TRP A 597 14.95 0.90 -10.61
C TRP A 597 14.38 2.14 -9.92
N MET A 598 13.39 1.94 -9.05
CA MET A 598 13.01 2.91 -8.05
C MET A 598 12.84 2.20 -6.70
N ARG A 599 13.12 2.91 -5.62
CA ARG A 599 12.92 2.45 -4.24
C ARG A 599 12.20 3.53 -3.46
N VAL A 600 11.36 3.12 -2.52
CA VAL A 600 10.72 4.04 -1.58
C VAL A 600 11.51 4.02 -0.28
N GLU A 601 12.27 5.07 -0.04
CA GLU A 601 13.05 5.27 1.18
C GLU A 601 12.12 5.78 2.30
N ARG A 602 12.39 5.36 3.54
CA ARG A 602 11.63 5.75 4.73
C ARG A 602 12.61 6.21 5.79
N TYR A 603 12.38 7.41 6.31
CA TYR A 603 13.16 7.96 7.41
C TYR A 603 12.25 8.16 8.62
N TYR A 604 12.68 7.71 9.81
CA TYR A 604 11.95 7.99 11.05
C TYR A 604 12.17 9.45 11.44
N THR A 605 11.11 10.07 11.95
CA THR A 605 11.14 11.40 12.57
C THR A 605 10.75 11.26 14.03
N GLY A 606 11.41 11.99 14.94
CA GLY A 606 11.17 11.87 16.38
C GLY A 606 11.56 10.50 16.95
N GLY A 607 10.99 10.12 18.09
CA GLY A 607 11.34 8.90 18.83
C GLY A 607 12.64 8.98 19.64
N GLU A 608 13.50 9.94 19.33
CA GLU A 608 14.65 10.30 20.18
C GLU A 608 14.17 11.20 21.33
N ARG A 609 14.67 10.98 22.55
CA ARG A 609 14.40 11.82 23.74
C ARG A 609 12.92 11.99 24.14
N GLY A 610 12.04 11.08 23.71
CA GLY A 610 10.61 11.09 24.07
C GLY A 610 9.71 11.88 23.11
N GLU A 611 10.24 12.32 21.98
CA GLU A 611 9.42 12.93 20.92
C GLU A 611 8.49 11.90 20.26
N PRO A 612 7.28 12.29 19.79
CA PRO A 612 6.39 11.42 19.04
C PRO A 612 7.09 10.80 17.82
N VAL A 613 6.91 9.49 17.63
CA VAL A 613 7.49 8.78 16.49
C VAL A 613 6.62 9.03 15.26
N GLY A 614 7.25 9.43 14.16
CA GLY A 614 6.65 9.54 12.83
C GLY A 614 7.59 9.02 11.75
N ALA A 615 7.21 9.17 10.49
CA ALA A 615 8.07 8.86 9.37
C ALA A 615 7.80 9.76 8.16
N VAL A 616 8.82 9.94 7.33
CA VAL A 616 8.71 10.54 6.01
C VAL A 616 9.19 9.55 4.96
N VAL A 617 8.60 9.60 3.78
CA VAL A 617 8.91 8.70 2.67
C VAL A 617 9.27 9.48 1.43
N THR A 618 10.24 8.99 0.66
CA THR A 618 10.63 9.59 -0.61
C THR A 618 10.91 8.50 -1.66
N PRO A 619 10.30 8.56 -2.85
CA PRO A 619 10.67 7.71 -3.97
C PRO A 619 12.01 8.15 -4.57
N MET A 620 13.02 7.29 -4.51
CA MET A 620 14.34 7.51 -5.10
C MET A 620 14.53 6.67 -6.36
N LEU A 621 14.85 7.33 -7.47
CA LEU A 621 15.02 6.75 -8.80
C LEU A 621 16.09 7.50 -9.60
N CYS A 622 16.39 7.07 -10.83
CA CYS A 622 17.31 7.83 -11.68
C CYS A 622 16.79 9.23 -11.95
N GLN A 623 17.55 10.22 -11.47
CA GLN A 623 17.25 11.64 -11.51
C GLN A 623 17.32 12.25 -12.92
N GLN A 624 17.75 11.49 -13.93
CA GLN A 624 18.06 11.96 -15.29
C GLN A 624 18.84 13.30 -15.28
N CYS A 625 19.90 13.32 -14.48
CA CYS A 625 20.78 14.46 -14.29
C CYS A 625 21.24 15.06 -15.62
N GLY A 626 21.06 16.36 -15.86
CA GLY A 626 21.61 17.04 -17.04
C GLY A 626 23.15 17.11 -17.02
N ASN A 627 23.75 17.22 -15.82
CA ASN A 627 25.18 17.01 -15.60
C ASN A 627 25.39 15.63 -14.99
N ALA A 628 25.14 14.56 -15.76
CA ALA A 628 25.18 13.20 -15.23
C ALA A 628 26.62 12.72 -14.93
N PRO A 629 27.02 12.55 -13.66
CA PRO A 629 28.37 12.06 -13.33
C PRO A 629 28.59 10.61 -13.77
N CYS A 630 27.51 9.86 -13.94
CA CYS A 630 27.55 8.45 -14.33
C CYS A 630 27.86 8.20 -15.82
N GLU A 631 27.88 9.23 -16.66
CA GLU A 631 28.19 9.12 -18.09
C GLU A 631 29.68 9.20 -18.43
N PRO A 632 30.43 10.25 -18.05
CA PRO A 632 31.83 10.40 -18.46
C PRO A 632 32.74 9.28 -17.93
N VAL A 633 32.28 8.57 -16.90
CA VAL A 633 32.96 7.43 -16.29
C VAL A 633 32.74 6.11 -17.03
N CYS A 634 31.89 6.08 -18.06
CA CYS A 634 31.67 4.90 -18.87
C CYS A 634 32.67 4.84 -20.04
N PRO A 635 33.66 3.92 -20.03
CA PRO A 635 34.72 3.91 -21.05
C PRO A 635 34.23 3.53 -22.46
N VAL A 636 33.01 2.99 -22.56
CA VAL A 636 32.41 2.48 -23.80
C VAL A 636 31.18 3.27 -24.23
N PHE A 637 30.86 4.38 -23.54
CA PHE A 637 29.71 5.24 -23.83
C PHE A 637 28.36 4.50 -23.83
N ALA A 638 28.20 3.51 -22.96
CA ALA A 638 26.91 2.82 -22.76
C ALA A 638 25.88 3.70 -22.03
N ALA A 639 26.35 4.66 -21.22
CA ALA A 639 25.53 5.72 -20.66
C ALA A 639 25.86 7.03 -21.40
N TYR A 640 24.84 7.76 -21.85
CA TYR A 640 24.97 8.97 -22.66
C TYR A 640 23.69 9.82 -22.58
N HIS A 641 23.76 11.11 -22.86
CA HIS A 641 22.56 11.95 -23.00
C HIS A 641 21.91 11.83 -24.38
N THR A 642 20.60 11.68 -24.45
CA THR A 642 19.82 11.83 -25.69
C THR A 642 19.53 13.31 -25.99
N ALA A 643 19.10 13.61 -27.23
CA ALA A 643 18.74 14.98 -27.63
C ALA A 643 17.57 15.55 -26.82
N ASP A 644 16.62 14.71 -26.41
CA ASP A 644 15.49 15.06 -25.55
C ASP A 644 15.79 15.01 -24.04
N GLY A 645 17.07 15.08 -23.68
CA GLY A 645 17.52 15.28 -22.30
C GLY A 645 17.42 14.05 -21.39
N LEU A 646 17.15 12.86 -21.93
CA LEU A 646 17.19 11.63 -21.13
C LEU A 646 18.63 11.18 -20.94
N ASN A 647 18.93 10.67 -19.74
CA ASN A 647 20.11 9.86 -19.58
C ASN A 647 19.82 8.48 -20.20
N GLY A 648 20.39 8.16 -21.34
CA GLY A 648 20.29 6.86 -22.01
C GLY A 648 21.11 5.78 -21.31
N GLN A 649 20.61 4.54 -21.34
CA GLN A 649 21.37 3.34 -21.00
C GLN A 649 21.24 2.34 -22.14
N VAL A 650 22.32 2.14 -22.88
CA VAL A 650 22.42 1.17 -23.97
C VAL A 650 22.94 -0.13 -23.38
N TYR A 651 22.03 -1.10 -23.19
CA TYR A 651 22.32 -2.33 -22.47
C TYR A 651 23.41 -3.17 -23.13
N ASN A 652 23.31 -3.39 -24.46
CA ASN A 652 24.25 -4.19 -25.25
C ASN A 652 25.65 -3.56 -25.42
N ARG A 653 25.83 -2.27 -25.08
CA ARG A 653 27.14 -1.61 -25.08
C ARG A 653 27.84 -1.71 -23.72
N CYS A 654 27.12 -2.04 -22.65
CA CYS A 654 27.66 -2.08 -21.31
C CYS A 654 28.60 -3.28 -21.13
N ILE A 655 29.85 -3.03 -20.76
CA ILE A 655 30.85 -4.08 -20.47
C ILE A 655 31.00 -4.38 -18.97
N GLY A 656 30.10 -3.85 -18.13
CA GLY A 656 30.06 -4.21 -16.70
C GLY A 656 31.16 -3.66 -15.80
N THR A 657 31.81 -2.54 -16.15
CA THR A 657 32.82 -1.92 -15.26
C THR A 657 32.24 -1.42 -13.92
N ARG A 658 30.93 -1.18 -13.86
CA ARG A 658 30.16 -0.70 -12.69
C ARG A 658 30.54 0.70 -12.17
N TYR A 659 31.50 1.37 -12.78
CA TYR A 659 31.98 2.68 -12.31
C TYR A 659 30.90 3.78 -12.38
N CYS A 660 29.95 3.66 -13.31
CA CYS A 660 28.77 4.52 -13.38
C CYS A 660 27.86 4.44 -12.13
N SER A 661 27.84 3.32 -11.41
CA SER A 661 27.12 3.20 -10.13
C SER A 661 27.88 3.93 -9.01
N ASN A 662 29.20 3.76 -8.96
CA ASN A 662 30.05 4.43 -7.97
C ASN A 662 29.90 5.95 -8.07
N ASN A 663 29.96 6.50 -9.29
CA ASN A 663 29.89 7.94 -9.53
C ASN A 663 28.45 8.50 -9.49
N CYS A 664 27.42 7.65 -9.51
CA CYS A 664 26.05 8.11 -9.31
C CYS A 664 25.82 8.40 -7.81
N PRO A 665 25.57 9.66 -7.40
CA PRO A 665 25.43 9.98 -5.98
C PRO A 665 24.21 9.31 -5.35
N TYR A 666 23.13 9.14 -6.13
CA TYR A 666 21.88 8.52 -5.69
C TYR A 666 21.93 6.98 -5.62
N LYS A 667 22.97 6.33 -6.17
CA LYS A 667 23.09 4.85 -6.23
C LYS A 667 21.85 4.16 -6.83
N VAL A 668 21.35 4.69 -7.94
CA VAL A 668 20.15 4.24 -8.69
C VAL A 668 20.51 3.55 -10.01
N ARG A 669 21.73 3.01 -10.08
CA ARG A 669 22.27 2.21 -11.18
C ARG A 669 22.49 0.80 -10.65
N TYR A 670 21.72 -0.14 -11.17
CA TYR A 670 21.64 -1.53 -10.70
C TYR A 670 22.45 -2.44 -11.63
N PHE A 671 23.04 -3.50 -11.13
CA PHE A 671 23.94 -4.35 -11.91
C PHE A 671 23.42 -5.80 -11.95
N ASN A 672 23.33 -6.37 -13.14
CA ASN A 672 23.01 -7.78 -13.32
C ASN A 672 24.19 -8.67 -12.94
N TRP A 673 24.22 -9.14 -11.70
CA TRP A 673 25.30 -10.01 -11.18
C TRP A 673 25.29 -11.41 -11.80
N TYR A 674 24.10 -11.90 -12.11
CA TYR A 674 23.83 -13.22 -12.70
C TYR A 674 22.98 -13.05 -13.96
N ASN A 675 22.81 -14.13 -14.71
CA ASN A 675 21.91 -14.12 -15.85
C ASN A 675 20.51 -14.51 -15.39
N PHE A 676 19.67 -13.53 -15.09
CA PHE A 676 18.31 -13.77 -14.62
C PHE A 676 17.34 -14.20 -15.75
N ALA A 677 17.76 -14.07 -17.01
CA ALA A 677 16.99 -14.45 -18.19
C ALA A 677 17.37 -15.84 -18.74
N GLU A 678 18.39 -16.50 -18.17
CA GLU A 678 18.83 -17.83 -18.58
C GLU A 678 17.79 -18.88 -18.22
N GLN A 679 17.19 -19.51 -19.24
CA GLN A 679 16.18 -20.55 -19.07
C GLN A 679 16.77 -21.76 -18.35
N GLY A 680 16.14 -22.20 -17.25
CA GLY A 680 16.66 -23.28 -16.40
C GLY A 680 17.93 -22.91 -15.61
N GLY A 681 18.36 -21.65 -15.63
CA GLY A 681 19.47 -21.16 -14.83
C GLY A 681 19.12 -21.09 -13.34
N GLU A 682 20.15 -21.14 -12.47
CA GLU A 682 19.98 -21.07 -11.01
C GLU A 682 19.20 -19.83 -10.54
N TRP A 683 19.39 -18.70 -11.25
CA TRP A 683 18.81 -17.40 -10.92
C TRP A 683 17.68 -16.99 -11.88
N GLU A 684 17.06 -17.93 -12.59
CA GLU A 684 16.01 -17.62 -13.56
C GLU A 684 14.83 -16.88 -12.92
N SER A 685 14.50 -15.70 -13.46
CA SER A 685 13.39 -14.86 -12.98
C SER A 685 12.07 -15.13 -13.70
N TRP A 686 12.10 -15.67 -14.92
CA TRP A 686 10.91 -15.85 -15.77
C TRP A 686 10.83 -17.27 -16.35
N PRO A 687 10.70 -18.31 -15.51
CA PRO A 687 10.43 -19.67 -15.98
C PRO A 687 9.09 -19.72 -16.71
N ALA A 688 9.01 -20.51 -17.78
CA ALA A 688 7.78 -20.65 -18.55
C ALA A 688 6.56 -21.01 -17.66
N PRO A 689 5.38 -20.39 -17.86
CA PRO A 689 5.04 -19.40 -18.90
C PRO A 689 5.24 -17.92 -18.46
N LEU A 690 6.01 -17.64 -17.39
CA LEU A 690 6.18 -16.27 -16.88
C LEU A 690 6.97 -15.36 -17.83
N ASP A 691 7.68 -15.94 -18.81
CA ASP A 691 8.30 -15.22 -19.92
C ASP A 691 7.28 -14.44 -20.77
N MET A 692 6.01 -14.89 -20.82
CA MET A 692 4.93 -14.16 -21.49
C MET A 692 4.55 -12.83 -20.82
N LEU A 693 5.01 -12.59 -19.57
CA LEU A 693 4.79 -11.33 -18.86
C LEU A 693 5.73 -10.21 -19.34
N LEU A 694 6.78 -10.56 -20.09
CA LEU A 694 7.80 -9.61 -20.52
C LEU A 694 7.21 -8.61 -21.52
N ASN A 695 7.41 -7.33 -21.23
CA ASN A 695 7.08 -6.25 -22.15
C ASN A 695 7.94 -6.39 -23.42
N PRO A 696 7.34 -6.59 -24.61
CA PRO A 696 8.09 -6.78 -25.85
C PRO A 696 8.86 -5.52 -26.30
N ASP A 697 8.48 -4.34 -25.82
CA ASP A 697 9.12 -3.07 -26.17
C ASP A 697 10.35 -2.75 -25.31
N VAL A 698 10.68 -3.61 -24.33
CA VAL A 698 11.81 -3.40 -23.42
C VAL A 698 12.77 -4.58 -23.46
N THR A 699 14.04 -4.30 -23.72
CA THR A 699 15.10 -5.31 -23.71
C THR A 699 15.12 -6.08 -22.38
N VAL A 700 15.20 -7.41 -22.43
CA VAL A 700 15.56 -8.25 -21.28
C VAL A 700 17.09 -8.28 -21.18
N ARG A 701 17.64 -7.99 -20.00
CA ARG A 701 19.08 -7.76 -19.84
C ARG A 701 19.80 -9.04 -19.44
N GLU A 702 21.01 -9.20 -19.95
CA GLU A 702 21.92 -10.28 -19.60
C GLU A 702 22.81 -9.93 -18.41
N LYS A 703 23.54 -10.94 -17.94
CA LYS A 703 24.60 -10.78 -16.92
C LYS A 703 25.62 -9.72 -17.34
N GLY A 704 26.12 -8.96 -16.38
CA GLY A 704 27.22 -8.02 -16.59
C GLY A 704 26.77 -6.64 -17.07
N VAL A 705 25.47 -6.38 -17.17
CA VAL A 705 24.92 -5.13 -17.69
C VAL A 705 24.37 -4.26 -16.56
N MET A 706 24.59 -2.94 -16.66
CA MET A 706 23.99 -1.94 -15.78
C MET A 706 22.60 -1.52 -16.26
N GLU A 707 21.71 -1.29 -15.30
CA GLU A 707 20.36 -0.82 -15.50
C GLU A 707 20.04 0.40 -14.65
N LYS A 708 18.98 1.10 -15.01
CA LYS A 708 18.43 2.23 -14.27
C LYS A 708 17.04 2.58 -14.79
N CYS A 709 16.30 3.39 -14.05
CA CYS A 709 15.11 4.05 -14.57
C CYS A 709 15.44 4.86 -15.85
N THR A 710 14.65 4.66 -16.89
CA THR A 710 14.76 5.31 -18.21
C THR A 710 13.61 6.29 -18.49
N PHE A 711 12.83 6.66 -17.46
CA PHE A 711 11.55 7.36 -17.61
C PHE A 711 10.56 6.60 -18.52
N CYS A 712 10.64 5.26 -18.51
CA CYS A 712 9.84 4.40 -19.40
C CYS A 712 10.00 4.83 -20.87
N VAL A 713 11.25 4.89 -21.35
CA VAL A 713 11.60 5.37 -22.69
C VAL A 713 10.78 4.73 -23.81
N GLN A 714 10.40 3.46 -23.67
CA GLN A 714 9.51 2.76 -24.59
C GLN A 714 8.15 3.47 -24.77
N ARG A 715 7.58 4.04 -23.70
CA ARG A 715 6.34 4.81 -23.75
C ARG A 715 6.55 6.18 -24.38
N ILE A 716 7.66 6.84 -24.07
CA ILE A 716 8.05 8.11 -24.68
C ILE A 716 8.18 7.94 -26.20
N ARG A 717 8.94 6.94 -26.64
CA ARG A 717 9.19 6.66 -28.06
C ARG A 717 7.91 6.21 -28.77
N GLY A 718 7.07 5.39 -28.13
CA GLY A 718 5.78 4.99 -28.67
C GLY A 718 4.84 6.16 -28.93
N ALA A 719 4.72 7.10 -27.98
CA ALA A 719 3.91 8.30 -28.15
C ALA A 719 4.50 9.26 -29.20
N GLN A 720 5.81 9.48 -29.19
CA GLN A 720 6.51 10.29 -30.21
C GLN A 720 6.25 9.76 -31.63
N ASN A 721 6.36 8.44 -31.81
CA ASN A 721 6.10 7.80 -33.10
C ASN A 721 4.64 7.98 -33.53
N ARG A 722 3.68 7.83 -32.61
CA ARG A 722 2.26 8.04 -32.89
C ARG A 722 1.96 9.48 -33.28
N ALA A 723 2.44 10.45 -32.51
CA ALA A 723 2.27 11.87 -32.81
C ALA A 723 2.85 12.24 -34.17
N ARG A 724 4.02 11.67 -34.52
CA ARG A 724 4.62 11.82 -35.85
C ARG A 724 3.76 11.21 -36.97
N LEU A 725 3.17 10.03 -36.76
CA LEU A 725 2.28 9.41 -37.75
C LEU A 725 0.97 10.20 -37.94
N GLU A 726 0.50 10.87 -36.89
CA GLU A 726 -0.70 11.71 -36.89
C GLU A 726 -0.41 13.17 -37.28
N ASP A 727 0.82 13.49 -37.68
CA ASP A 727 1.30 14.83 -38.05
C ASP A 727 0.94 15.92 -37.02
N ARG A 728 1.19 15.61 -35.74
CA ARG A 728 0.91 16.53 -34.62
C ARG A 728 2.01 16.51 -33.57
N ASN A 729 2.00 17.55 -32.74
CA ASN A 729 2.83 17.59 -31.54
C ASN A 729 2.28 16.66 -30.44
N LEU A 730 3.18 16.26 -29.53
CA LEU A 730 2.82 15.59 -28.28
C LEU A 730 1.98 16.53 -27.41
N ARG A 731 1.02 15.94 -26.71
CA ARG A 731 0.19 16.66 -25.74
C ARG A 731 0.58 16.27 -24.32
N ASP A 732 0.42 17.20 -23.38
CA ASP A 732 0.60 16.88 -21.96
C ASP A 732 -0.35 15.74 -21.55
N GLY A 733 0.16 14.82 -20.72
CA GLY A 733 -0.55 13.61 -20.31
C GLY A 733 -0.63 12.49 -21.35
N GLU A 734 -0.14 12.66 -22.59
CA GLU A 734 -0.08 11.58 -23.59
C GLU A 734 0.96 10.51 -23.23
N ILE A 735 2.02 10.91 -22.52
CA ILE A 735 3.04 9.99 -21.99
C ILE A 735 2.88 9.92 -20.48
N VAL A 736 2.53 8.72 -19.98
CA VAL A 736 2.47 8.45 -18.54
C VAL A 736 3.37 7.25 -18.24
N PRO A 737 4.53 7.45 -17.57
CA PRO A 737 5.38 6.36 -17.11
C PRO A 737 4.62 5.45 -16.14
N ALA A 738 5.01 4.18 -16.07
CA ALA A 738 4.31 3.19 -15.24
C ALA A 738 4.24 3.58 -13.76
N CYS A 739 5.29 4.19 -13.21
CA CYS A 739 5.30 4.67 -11.83
C CYS A 739 4.28 5.78 -11.56
N ALA A 740 4.04 6.66 -12.54
CA ALA A 740 3.03 7.72 -12.44
C ALA A 740 1.61 7.15 -12.61
N GLN A 741 1.41 6.28 -13.60
CA GLN A 741 0.11 5.65 -13.87
C GLN A 741 -0.37 4.80 -12.68
N ALA A 742 0.53 4.10 -12.01
CA ALA A 742 0.21 3.25 -10.87
C ALA A 742 0.10 3.99 -9.54
N CYS A 743 0.43 5.28 -9.47
CA CYS A 743 0.41 6.06 -8.24
C CYS A 743 -1.03 6.51 -7.91
N PRO A 744 -1.72 5.90 -6.93
CA PRO A 744 -3.12 6.21 -6.65
C PRO A 744 -3.32 7.61 -6.07
N SER A 745 -2.31 8.22 -5.47
CA SER A 745 -2.38 9.58 -4.91
C SER A 745 -1.98 10.66 -5.92
N GLU A 746 -1.65 10.29 -7.17
CA GLU A 746 -1.11 11.19 -8.19
C GLU A 746 0.08 12.04 -7.69
N ALA A 747 0.91 11.44 -6.83
CA ALA A 747 2.10 12.12 -6.30
C ALA A 747 3.18 12.30 -7.37
N ILE A 748 3.22 11.45 -8.39
CA ILE A 748 4.22 11.47 -9.46
C ILE A 748 3.57 12.02 -10.73
N VAL A 749 4.10 13.12 -11.27
CA VAL A 749 3.65 13.75 -12.51
C VAL A 749 4.82 13.80 -13.48
N PHE A 750 4.59 13.37 -14.72
CA PHE A 750 5.57 13.35 -15.79
C PHE A 750 5.13 14.24 -16.96
N GLY A 751 6.09 14.86 -17.65
CA GLY A 751 5.81 15.62 -18.85
C GLY A 751 7.05 16.33 -19.39
N ASP A 752 6.81 17.28 -20.30
CA ASP A 752 7.83 18.14 -20.88
C ASP A 752 8.03 19.42 -20.06
N LEU A 753 9.23 19.62 -19.51
CA LEU A 753 9.61 20.82 -18.76
C LEU A 753 9.75 22.07 -19.65
N HIS A 754 9.98 21.90 -20.96
CA HIS A 754 10.05 23.02 -21.89
C HIS A 754 8.66 23.57 -22.25
N ASP A 755 7.62 22.73 -22.23
CA ASP A 755 6.24 23.19 -22.31
C ASP A 755 5.84 23.85 -20.98
N ARG A 756 5.81 25.19 -20.98
CA ARG A 756 5.44 26.00 -19.81
C ARG A 756 3.99 25.80 -19.35
N ARG A 757 3.15 25.15 -20.15
CA ARG A 757 1.75 24.83 -19.81
C ARG A 757 1.57 23.39 -19.32
N SER A 758 2.64 22.58 -19.30
CA SER A 758 2.54 21.21 -18.81
C SER A 758 2.38 21.19 -17.30
N ARG A 759 1.64 20.19 -16.79
CA ARG A 759 1.45 20.02 -15.34
C ARG A 759 2.79 19.85 -14.61
N VAL A 760 3.79 19.22 -15.23
CA VAL A 760 5.11 19.04 -14.62
C VAL A 760 5.88 20.37 -14.52
N SER A 761 5.77 21.25 -15.52
CA SER A 761 6.44 22.56 -15.51
C SER A 761 5.83 23.46 -14.44
N GLU A 762 4.50 23.46 -14.30
CA GLU A 762 3.80 24.17 -13.21
C GLU A 762 4.27 23.69 -11.82
N LEU A 763 4.34 22.38 -11.61
CA LEU A 763 4.80 21.82 -10.33
C LEU A 763 6.29 22.05 -10.09
N ALA A 764 7.12 22.07 -11.14
CA ALA A 764 8.55 22.37 -11.00
C ALA A 764 8.81 23.82 -10.54
N GLN A 765 7.85 24.73 -10.72
CA GLN A 765 7.87 26.10 -10.23
C GLN A 765 7.18 26.28 -8.87
N ASP A 766 6.65 25.22 -8.26
CA ASP A 766 6.07 25.27 -6.92
C ASP A 766 7.16 25.71 -5.91
N PRO A 767 6.89 26.69 -5.03
CA PRO A 767 7.87 27.20 -4.05
C PRO A 767 8.44 26.16 -3.08
N ARG A 768 7.76 25.02 -2.93
CA ARG A 768 8.22 23.86 -2.14
C ARG A 768 9.22 22.98 -2.91
N GLY A 769 9.45 23.28 -4.18
CA GLY A 769 10.30 22.53 -5.08
C GLY A 769 11.75 22.53 -4.63
N TYR A 770 12.37 21.35 -4.67
CA TYR A 770 13.80 21.17 -4.43
C TYR A 770 14.36 20.02 -5.28
N HIS A 771 15.68 19.99 -5.42
CA HIS A 771 16.40 18.92 -6.09
C HIS A 771 17.28 18.20 -5.06
N VAL A 772 17.22 16.87 -5.02
CA VAL A 772 18.02 16.08 -4.08
C VAL A 772 19.50 16.21 -4.42
N LEU A 773 20.31 16.57 -3.41
CA LEU A 773 21.76 16.81 -3.54
C LEU A 773 22.09 17.86 -4.62
N ALA A 774 21.40 19.00 -4.57
CA ALA A 774 21.59 20.10 -5.52
C ALA A 774 23.06 20.56 -5.63
N GLY A 775 23.84 20.47 -4.54
CA GLY A 775 25.20 21.02 -4.47
C GLY A 775 26.24 20.28 -5.24
N LEU A 776 25.90 19.07 -5.67
CA LEU A 776 26.72 18.33 -6.62
C LEU A 776 26.56 18.85 -8.05
N ASN A 777 25.65 19.82 -8.27
CA ASN A 777 25.33 20.44 -9.54
C ASN A 777 25.09 19.40 -10.66
N THR A 778 24.42 18.29 -10.30
CA THR A 778 24.05 17.23 -11.25
C THR A 778 22.89 17.65 -12.15
N LYS A 779 22.21 18.77 -11.84
CA LYS A 779 21.03 19.31 -12.53
C LYS A 779 19.95 18.25 -12.77
N PRO A 780 19.35 17.66 -11.71
CA PRO A 780 18.29 16.67 -11.84
C PRO A 780 17.13 17.15 -12.73
N ALA A 781 16.51 16.22 -13.46
CA ALA A 781 15.24 16.45 -14.17
C ALA A 781 14.01 16.13 -13.30
N ILE A 782 14.23 15.74 -12.05
CA ILE A 782 13.18 15.48 -11.06
C ILE A 782 13.15 16.61 -10.06
N THR A 783 12.01 17.28 -9.94
CA THR A 783 11.73 18.22 -8.86
C THR A 783 10.88 17.51 -7.79
N TYR A 784 11.35 17.50 -6.57
CA TYR A 784 10.58 17.02 -5.42
C TYR A 784 9.86 18.20 -4.78
N LEU A 785 8.62 18.02 -4.34
CA LEU A 785 7.93 19.00 -3.50
C LEU A 785 8.00 18.52 -2.07
N ALA A 786 8.50 19.38 -1.18
CA ALA A 786 8.70 19.04 0.23
C ALA A 786 7.42 18.51 0.89
N LYS A 787 7.60 17.57 1.83
CA LYS A 787 6.52 17.05 2.67
C LYS A 787 6.02 18.20 3.55
N VAL A 788 4.73 18.47 3.51
CA VAL A 788 4.12 19.45 4.42
C VAL A 788 3.58 18.71 5.64
N VAL A 789 3.86 19.22 6.83
CA VAL A 789 3.40 18.67 8.12
C VAL A 789 2.71 19.76 8.93
N HIS A 790 1.75 19.38 9.78
CA HIS A 790 1.14 20.35 10.70
C HIS A 790 2.18 20.96 11.66
N ASP A 791 1.99 22.23 12.03
CA ASP A 791 2.79 22.87 13.06
C ASP A 791 2.53 22.13 14.40
N GLY A 792 3.61 21.72 15.07
CA GLY A 792 3.59 20.85 16.26
C GLY A 792 2.93 21.44 17.50
#